data_AF-A0A916MFY8-F1
#
_entry.id   AF-A0A916MFY8-F1
#
_cell.length_a   1.000
_cell.length_b   1.000
_cell.length_c   1.000
_cell.angle_alpha   90.00
_cell.angle_beta   90.00
_cell.angle_gamma   90.00
#
_symmetry.space_group_name_H-M   'P 1'
#
loop_
_entity.id
_entity.type
_entity.pdbx_description
1 polymer ?
#
loop_
_entity_poly.entity_id
_entity_poly.type
_entity_poly.pdbx_seq_one_letter_code
_entity_poly.pdbx_strand_id
1 'polypeptide(L)'
;MSLRVGMVLALSAGLTATAWGQAEDIRGIPVHVQDASAGTYGQRAAGMPVDNWTNANRTGLFRFLAETNGKHILDDFNFAPGPWAAQASRTIDAVDFSVWSNLGQDFRLRMTIWDVADVDFAGFGSPGGSMINPSATALRVEEFPAGGGFYNYAGEGFVQINNSLPSGPLALSGSIAGIVVEVVAIDGAGVPQPTAGPGATFFSNNSARGAVDNTPANSVNPAAPGFSLPDYGRDADNDGTFIGDAAADATGERRSLIVADLGGATPFATYAYSFAVRGDIVVAGTPSCESFSTGADNVWVSDSEALGANSVKWYCVTLASSANDANYKYIDFDTNGSTTDVAVAVFDSNGIMVANDDENGGAGNALLTFGMGRRASEGGADYDGINYFPTQRGQSPGTDGLLAGTYYVAVASASGGAVFADGFFASGSGPAGTSVLRARTNIGGGAINPSAAPAATRIVGGAFEDPIVAPGGQTAGEALYSPGVFWYDVQLCRDADAGNPVQFMVISPPAGEPPGKRLYVFDALGNLRGTAQGGRPSSPTVNFGGSDPFLPAGTYYICTTFDYSGSDTDIAPNSASDGRWHVRPRVNDGGYTLQILVLVPWGDCPAGVPCELADTNCDGSLNGFDVEATEQAVNGDFSNFCLPSADLNNDGAENGFDVEYSEFLTLNC
;
A
#
# COMPACT_ATOMS: atom_id res chain seq x y z
N MET A 1 6.47 58.22 58.19
CA MET A 1 6.12 57.76 56.83
C MET A 1 5.33 56.46 57.03
N SER A 2 4.00 56.41 56.90
CA SER A 2 3.13 56.77 55.76
C SER A 2 3.49 55.98 54.48
N LEU A 3 2.56 55.34 53.77
CA LEU A 3 1.09 55.25 53.93
C LEU A 3 0.54 53.93 53.33
N ARG A 4 -0.69 53.54 53.71
CA ARG A 4 -1.46 52.45 53.07
C ARG A 4 -2.16 52.91 51.77
N VAL A 5 -2.30 52.00 50.81
CA VAL A 5 -3.29 51.93 49.69
C VAL A 5 -3.45 50.41 49.37
N GLY A 6 -4.52 49.80 48.87
CA GLY A 6 -5.83 50.24 48.39
C GLY A 6 -6.10 49.76 46.94
N MET A 7 -7.28 49.27 46.55
CA MET A 7 -8.44 48.84 47.34
C MET A 7 -9.36 47.94 46.48
N VAL A 8 -9.92 46.87 47.07
CA VAL A 8 -11.28 46.30 46.87
C VAL A 8 -11.86 46.10 45.45
N LEU A 9 -12.41 44.89 45.24
CA LEU A 9 -13.49 44.48 44.32
C LEU A 9 -14.18 45.54 43.42
N ALA A 10 -14.41 45.13 42.16
CA ALA A 10 -15.68 45.40 41.46
C ALA A 10 -16.05 44.20 40.56
N LEU A 11 -17.35 44.03 40.30
CA LEU A 11 -17.96 42.82 39.74
C LEU A 11 -18.34 42.98 38.26
N SER A 12 -18.37 41.85 37.54
CA SER A 12 -19.38 41.46 36.53
C SER A 12 -19.42 42.07 35.11
N ALA A 13 -20.01 41.26 34.21
CA ALA A 13 -20.63 41.58 32.92
C ALA A 13 -19.72 41.76 31.67
N GLY A 14 -19.33 40.61 31.10
CA GLY A 14 -19.69 40.18 29.74
C GLY A 14 -19.32 41.03 28.52
N LEU A 15 -18.64 40.39 27.57
CA LEU A 15 -19.11 40.33 26.17
C LEU A 15 -18.53 39.09 25.46
N THR A 16 -19.31 38.56 24.52
CA THR A 16 -19.07 37.31 23.79
C THR A 16 -18.06 37.47 22.67
N ALA A 17 -17.16 36.49 22.52
CA ALA A 17 -16.41 36.26 21.29
C ALA A 17 -16.06 34.77 21.16
N THR A 18 -17.05 33.96 20.77
CA THR A 18 -16.79 32.63 20.21
C THR A 18 -16.03 32.81 18.90
N ALA A 19 -14.73 32.50 18.90
CA ALA A 19 -13.95 32.46 17.67
C ALA A 19 -14.45 31.30 16.79
N TRP A 20 -15.24 31.63 15.76
CA TRP A 20 -15.50 30.72 14.66
C TRP A 20 -14.20 30.51 13.90
N GLY A 21 -13.56 29.35 14.09
CA GLY A 21 -12.61 28.84 13.10
C GLY A 21 -13.41 28.54 11.83
N GLN A 22 -13.17 29.29 10.76
CA GLN A 22 -13.80 29.00 9.48
C GLN A 22 -13.24 27.67 8.95
N ALA A 23 -14.14 26.76 8.56
CA ALA A 23 -13.75 25.51 7.92
C ALA A 23 -13.01 25.79 6.60
N GLU A 24 -11.91 25.08 6.38
CA GLU A 24 -11.27 25.06 5.06
C GLU A 24 -12.14 24.25 4.08
N ASP A 25 -12.26 24.77 2.87
CA ASP A 25 -13.10 24.29 1.78
C ASP A 25 -12.58 22.94 1.24
N ILE A 26 -13.10 21.83 1.76
CA ILE A 26 -12.72 20.46 1.32
C ILE A 26 -13.27 20.21 -0.09
N ARG A 27 -12.44 20.43 -1.10
CA ARG A 27 -12.77 20.14 -2.50
C ARG A 27 -12.65 18.65 -2.79
N GLY A 28 -13.76 18.05 -3.22
CA GLY A 28 -13.84 16.63 -3.53
C GLY A 28 -12.94 16.19 -4.70
N ILE A 29 -12.34 15.00 -4.56
CA ILE A 29 -11.50 14.35 -5.58
C ILE A 29 -12.36 13.32 -6.36
N PRO A 30 -12.34 13.28 -7.70
CA PRO A 30 -13.14 12.31 -8.45
C PRO A 30 -12.42 10.96 -8.60
N VAL A 31 -13.07 9.86 -8.21
CA VAL A 31 -12.58 8.48 -8.41
C VAL A 31 -13.35 7.80 -9.54
N HIS A 32 -12.67 7.47 -10.63
CA HIS A 32 -13.19 6.65 -11.72
C HIS A 32 -12.78 5.17 -11.56
N VAL A 33 -13.59 4.29 -12.15
CA VAL A 33 -13.40 2.82 -12.18
C VAL A 33 -12.75 2.44 -13.52
N GLN A 34 -11.88 1.43 -13.52
CA GLN A 34 -11.52 0.73 -14.76
C GLN A 34 -11.39 -0.79 -14.55
N ASP A 35 -11.63 -1.51 -15.65
CA ASP A 35 -11.93 -2.93 -15.77
C ASP A 35 -10.66 -3.76 -16.04
N ALA A 36 -10.61 -5.00 -15.52
CA ALA A 36 -9.50 -5.94 -15.73
C ALA A 36 -10.04 -7.37 -15.85
N SER A 37 -10.35 -7.79 -17.08
CA SER A 37 -10.70 -9.17 -17.39
C SER A 37 -9.47 -9.99 -17.81
N ALA A 38 -9.54 -11.31 -17.54
CA ALA A 38 -8.61 -12.38 -17.95
C ALA A 38 -7.32 -12.62 -17.09
N GLY A 39 -7.48 -13.36 -16.00
CA GLY A 39 -6.39 -14.08 -15.32
C GLY A 39 -6.95 -15.06 -14.28
N THR A 40 -6.79 -16.38 -14.47
CA THR A 40 -7.37 -17.40 -13.58
C THR A 40 -6.39 -17.85 -12.49
N TYR A 41 -6.43 -17.20 -11.33
CA TYR A 41 -5.88 -17.72 -10.08
C TYR A 41 -6.95 -17.74 -8.98
N GLY A 42 -7.04 -18.85 -8.26
CA GLY A 42 -8.12 -19.11 -7.30
C GLY A 42 -7.81 -18.54 -5.91
N GLN A 43 -8.78 -17.83 -5.34
CA GLN A 43 -8.73 -17.34 -3.95
C GLN A 43 -8.62 -18.49 -2.94
N ARG A 44 -7.95 -18.24 -1.80
CA ARG A 44 -8.28 -18.80 -0.47
C ARG A 44 -7.49 -18.15 0.69
N ALA A 45 -7.79 -16.88 0.97
CA ALA A 45 -7.90 -16.51 2.38
C ALA A 45 -9.19 -17.16 2.92
N ALA A 46 -9.15 -17.81 4.09
CA ALA A 46 -10.35 -18.46 4.66
C ALA A 46 -11.40 -17.45 5.19
N GLY A 47 -11.03 -16.17 5.22
CA GLY A 47 -11.89 -15.01 5.37
C GLY A 47 -11.08 -13.76 5.01
N MET A 48 -11.72 -12.73 4.47
CA MET A 48 -11.10 -11.41 4.28
C MET A 48 -11.12 -10.70 5.66
N PRO A 49 -9.98 -10.41 6.31
CA PRO A 49 -9.99 -9.45 7.41
C PRO A 49 -10.51 -8.12 6.87
N VAL A 50 -11.29 -7.37 7.67
CA VAL A 50 -11.90 -6.11 7.21
C VAL A 50 -11.31 -4.93 7.99
N ASP A 51 -10.84 -3.90 7.28
CA ASP A 51 -10.27 -2.73 7.93
C ASP A 51 -11.37 -1.81 8.48
N ASN A 52 -11.79 -2.12 9.71
CA ASN A 52 -12.78 -1.33 10.44
C ASN A 52 -12.24 0.04 10.88
N TRP A 53 -10.93 0.32 10.77
CA TRP A 53 -10.30 1.50 11.37
C TRP A 53 -9.70 2.50 10.37
N THR A 54 -8.82 2.07 9.47
CA THR A 54 -7.99 2.99 8.68
C THR A 54 -8.77 3.70 7.57
N ASN A 55 -9.84 3.09 7.04
CA ASN A 55 -10.59 3.63 5.91
C ASN A 55 -11.95 4.26 6.30
N ALA A 56 -12.32 4.19 7.58
CA ALA A 56 -13.62 4.61 8.09
C ALA A 56 -13.96 6.10 7.87
N ASN A 57 -12.93 6.96 7.75
CA ASN A 57 -13.07 8.41 7.92
C ASN A 57 -12.46 9.30 6.81
N ARG A 58 -12.05 8.75 5.64
CA ARG A 58 -11.36 9.53 4.58
C ARG A 58 -12.01 9.57 3.19
N THR A 59 -13.00 8.73 2.88
CA THR A 59 -13.53 8.62 1.50
C THR A 59 -14.55 9.69 1.11
N GLY A 60 -14.94 10.58 2.02
CA GLY A 60 -15.96 11.63 1.79
C GLY A 60 -17.40 11.10 1.68
N LEU A 61 -17.58 9.77 1.66
CA LEU A 61 -18.88 9.09 1.65
C LEU A 61 -19.26 8.73 3.09
N PHE A 62 -19.94 9.65 3.77
CA PHE A 62 -20.41 9.44 5.13
C PHE A 62 -21.91 9.11 5.13
N ARG A 63 -22.27 7.91 5.60
CA ARG A 63 -23.57 7.68 6.24
C ARG A 63 -23.36 7.33 7.71
N PHE A 64 -24.41 7.55 8.48
CA PHE A 64 -24.28 7.76 9.91
C PHE A 64 -25.43 7.09 10.68
N LEU A 65 -25.21 6.81 11.96
CA LEU A 65 -26.03 5.93 12.81
C LEU A 65 -27.52 6.32 12.98
N ALA A 66 -27.97 7.53 12.63
CA ALA A 66 -29.28 8.06 13.06
C ALA A 66 -30.08 8.89 12.02
N GLU A 67 -30.14 8.47 10.76
CA GLU A 67 -31.00 9.13 9.75
C GLU A 67 -32.48 9.24 10.19
N THR A 68 -32.90 10.47 10.54
CA THR A 68 -34.27 11.03 10.72
C THR A 68 -35.23 10.33 11.71
N ASN A 69 -35.03 9.04 11.96
CA ASN A 69 -36.03 8.08 12.44
C ASN A 69 -35.44 7.11 13.50
N GLY A 70 -34.29 7.45 14.11
CA GLY A 70 -33.74 6.84 15.33
C GLY A 70 -33.73 5.30 15.40
N LYS A 71 -33.16 4.61 14.41
CA LYS A 71 -33.28 3.14 14.25
C LYS A 71 -32.59 2.34 15.40
N HIS A 72 -33.05 1.11 15.57
CA HIS A 72 -32.51 0.07 16.47
C HIS A 72 -31.96 -1.08 15.63
N ILE A 73 -30.64 -1.31 15.69
CA ILE A 73 -29.88 -2.16 14.75
C ILE A 73 -28.87 -3.02 15.52
N LEU A 74 -28.68 -4.27 15.08
CA LEU A 74 -27.63 -5.22 15.52
C LEU A 74 -26.68 -5.50 14.37
N ASP A 75 -25.39 -5.55 14.63
CA ASP A 75 -24.38 -5.94 13.63
C ASP A 75 -23.18 -6.62 14.30
N ASP A 76 -22.55 -7.60 13.64
CA ASP A 76 -21.61 -8.54 14.26
C ASP A 76 -20.13 -8.19 14.06
N PHE A 77 -19.29 -8.85 14.86
CA PHE A 77 -17.87 -8.54 14.96
C PHE A 77 -17.07 -9.76 15.43
N ASN A 78 -16.64 -10.59 14.49
CA ASN A 78 -15.89 -11.81 14.74
C ASN A 78 -14.39 -11.51 14.93
N PHE A 79 -13.76 -11.96 16.02
CA PHE A 79 -12.34 -11.72 16.31
C PHE A 79 -11.36 -12.60 15.51
N ALA A 80 -11.85 -13.62 14.81
CA ALA A 80 -11.05 -14.51 13.97
C ALA A 80 -11.25 -14.20 12.48
N PRO A 81 -10.23 -14.37 11.62
CA PRO A 81 -8.82 -14.61 11.95
C PRO A 81 -8.13 -13.32 12.45
N GLY A 82 -6.92 -13.45 13.01
CA GLY A 82 -6.07 -12.30 13.39
C GLY A 82 -5.53 -12.36 14.82
N PRO A 83 -4.78 -11.32 15.25
CA PRO A 83 -4.13 -11.29 16.56
C PRO A 83 -5.13 -11.26 17.72
N TRP A 84 -6.35 -10.76 17.51
CA TRP A 84 -7.43 -10.80 18.49
C TRP A 84 -7.90 -12.24 18.74
N ALA A 85 -8.13 -13.06 17.71
CA ALA A 85 -8.55 -14.46 17.89
C ALA A 85 -7.63 -15.27 18.80
N ALA A 86 -6.31 -15.09 18.66
CA ALA A 86 -5.31 -15.82 19.45
C ALA A 86 -5.24 -15.42 20.93
N GLN A 87 -5.90 -14.33 21.35
CA GLN A 87 -5.83 -13.83 22.73
C GLN A 87 -6.57 -14.70 23.73
N ALA A 88 -5.93 -14.98 24.86
CA ALA A 88 -6.58 -15.58 26.04
C ALA A 88 -7.55 -14.60 26.74
N SER A 89 -7.35 -13.29 26.55
CA SER A 89 -8.22 -12.20 27.02
C SER A 89 -8.05 -10.98 26.12
N ARG A 90 -9.15 -10.30 25.78
CA ARG A 90 -9.15 -9.09 24.94
C ARG A 90 -9.70 -7.93 25.75
N THR A 91 -9.30 -6.69 25.47
CA THR A 91 -9.88 -5.53 26.14
C THR A 91 -10.35 -4.53 25.10
N ILE A 92 -11.64 -4.18 25.08
CA ILE A 92 -12.17 -3.07 24.27
C ILE A 92 -12.10 -1.80 25.13
N ASP A 93 -11.37 -0.78 24.70
CA ASP A 93 -11.14 0.45 25.48
C ASP A 93 -11.88 1.68 24.91
N ALA A 94 -12.15 1.70 23.60
CA ALA A 94 -12.85 2.78 22.92
C ALA A 94 -13.66 2.28 21.71
N VAL A 95 -14.56 3.14 21.24
CA VAL A 95 -15.30 2.97 19.97
C VAL A 95 -15.28 4.27 19.17
N ASP A 96 -15.15 4.17 17.86
CA ASP A 96 -15.23 5.30 16.93
C ASP A 96 -16.50 5.13 16.09
N PHE A 97 -17.23 6.21 15.84
CA PHE A 97 -18.51 6.13 15.13
C PHE A 97 -18.95 7.45 14.48
N SER A 98 -19.78 7.35 13.45
CA SER A 98 -20.35 8.50 12.73
C SER A 98 -21.84 8.71 13.01
N VAL A 99 -22.27 9.92 13.37
CA VAL A 99 -23.69 10.26 13.62
C VAL A 99 -24.16 11.48 12.80
N TRP A 100 -25.31 11.33 12.12
CA TRP A 100 -26.09 12.38 11.47
C TRP A 100 -27.48 12.18 12.03
N SER A 101 -28.06 13.25 12.55
CA SER A 101 -29.42 13.26 13.05
C SER A 101 -30.21 14.33 12.32
N ASN A 102 -31.46 14.00 12.01
CA ASN A 102 -32.51 14.96 11.68
C ASN A 102 -33.65 14.90 12.72
N LEU A 103 -33.39 14.35 13.91
CA LEU A 103 -34.40 14.19 14.97
C LEU A 103 -34.93 15.54 15.48
N GLY A 104 -34.20 16.64 15.26
CA GLY A 104 -34.63 18.00 15.65
C GLY A 104 -34.68 18.24 17.17
N GLN A 105 -34.11 17.32 17.96
CA GLN A 105 -34.11 17.32 19.41
C GLN A 105 -32.82 16.68 19.96
N ASP A 106 -32.52 16.97 21.23
CA ASP A 106 -31.42 16.38 21.98
C ASP A 106 -31.55 14.85 22.03
N PHE A 107 -30.48 14.14 21.68
CA PHE A 107 -30.43 12.67 21.72
C PHE A 107 -29.09 12.15 22.26
N ARG A 108 -29.07 10.87 22.62
CA ARG A 108 -27.87 10.10 22.99
C ARG A 108 -27.86 8.81 22.19
N LEU A 109 -26.71 8.17 22.09
CA LEU A 109 -26.61 6.80 21.59
C LEU A 109 -26.43 5.85 22.76
N ARG A 110 -27.32 4.86 22.89
CA ARG A 110 -27.08 3.68 23.70
C ARG A 110 -26.46 2.61 22.83
N MET A 111 -25.39 1.99 23.30
CA MET A 111 -24.73 0.86 22.65
C MET A 111 -24.76 -0.33 23.61
N THR A 112 -25.39 -1.43 23.20
CA THR A 112 -25.40 -2.68 23.96
C THR A 112 -24.47 -3.67 23.27
N ILE A 113 -23.53 -4.24 24.01
CA ILE A 113 -22.55 -5.20 23.49
C ILE A 113 -22.96 -6.58 23.98
N TRP A 114 -23.16 -7.50 23.04
CA TRP A 114 -23.59 -8.88 23.25
C TRP A 114 -22.47 -9.86 22.90
N ASP A 115 -22.49 -11.06 23.51
CA ASP A 115 -21.71 -12.20 22.99
C ASP A 115 -22.33 -12.64 21.66
N VAL A 116 -21.51 -12.97 20.65
CA VAL A 116 -22.03 -13.53 19.40
C VAL A 116 -22.79 -14.84 19.59
N ALA A 117 -22.53 -15.60 20.66
CA ALA A 117 -23.31 -16.79 21.02
C ALA A 117 -24.73 -16.48 21.54
N ASP A 118 -25.00 -15.23 21.95
CA ASP A 118 -26.30 -14.75 22.43
C ASP A 118 -27.13 -14.05 21.33
N VAL A 119 -26.64 -14.04 20.08
CA VAL A 119 -27.33 -13.47 18.91
C VAL A 119 -27.47 -14.50 17.79
N ASP A 120 -28.67 -14.60 17.23
CA ASP A 120 -29.02 -15.42 16.06
C ASP A 120 -29.83 -14.54 15.10
N PHE A 121 -29.24 -14.15 13.98
CA PHE A 121 -29.90 -13.30 12.99
C PHE A 121 -31.10 -13.95 12.28
N ALA A 122 -31.31 -15.27 12.44
CA ALA A 122 -32.56 -15.92 12.03
C ALA A 122 -33.65 -15.91 13.12
N GLY A 123 -33.29 -15.63 14.38
CA GLY A 123 -34.18 -15.61 15.54
C GLY A 123 -34.10 -16.87 16.41
N PHE A 124 -33.94 -16.68 17.71
CA PHE A 124 -33.80 -17.78 18.67
C PHE A 124 -35.04 -18.67 18.76
N GLY A 125 -34.81 -19.98 18.69
CA GLY A 125 -35.82 -21.03 18.87
C GLY A 125 -36.67 -21.32 17.63
N SER A 126 -36.86 -20.35 16.74
CA SER A 126 -37.50 -20.51 15.43
C SER A 126 -37.19 -19.31 14.53
N PRO A 127 -37.13 -19.49 13.20
CA PRO A 127 -37.11 -18.39 12.24
C PRO A 127 -38.20 -17.34 12.55
N GLY A 128 -37.84 -16.06 12.56
CA GLY A 128 -38.74 -14.98 12.98
C GLY A 128 -38.88 -14.80 14.49
N GLY A 129 -38.10 -15.52 15.30
CA GLY A 129 -37.97 -15.28 16.74
C GLY A 129 -37.16 -14.02 17.07
N SER A 130 -36.98 -13.74 18.36
CA SER A 130 -36.08 -12.66 18.83
C SER A 130 -34.64 -12.98 18.42
N MET A 131 -33.97 -12.07 17.71
CA MET A 131 -32.57 -12.26 17.31
C MET A 131 -31.60 -12.25 18.50
N ILE A 132 -32.00 -11.65 19.64
CA ILE A 132 -31.25 -11.74 20.90
C ILE A 132 -31.88 -12.86 21.74
N ASN A 133 -31.06 -13.75 22.30
CA ASN A 133 -31.51 -14.79 23.21
C ASN A 133 -32.23 -14.13 24.42
N PRO A 134 -33.50 -14.48 24.74
CA PRO A 134 -34.22 -13.88 25.88
C PRO A 134 -33.59 -14.13 27.25
N SER A 135 -32.59 -15.00 27.35
CA SER A 135 -31.77 -15.25 28.53
C SER A 135 -30.36 -14.66 28.47
N ALA A 136 -30.01 -13.98 27.36
CA ALA A 136 -28.74 -13.29 27.19
C ALA A 136 -28.50 -12.26 28.29
N THR A 137 -27.23 -12.05 28.62
CA THR A 137 -26.81 -10.93 29.46
C THR A 137 -25.83 -10.08 28.68
N ALA A 138 -26.16 -8.82 28.46
CA ALA A 138 -25.28 -7.89 27.77
C ALA A 138 -23.90 -7.88 28.46
N LEU A 139 -22.84 -8.06 27.67
CA LEU A 139 -21.46 -7.88 28.10
C LEU A 139 -21.24 -6.44 28.58
N ARG A 140 -21.93 -5.48 27.93
CA ARG A 140 -21.92 -4.07 28.31
C ARG A 140 -23.14 -3.31 27.81
N VAL A 141 -23.50 -2.24 28.50
CA VAL A 141 -24.32 -1.14 27.97
C VAL A 141 -23.54 0.15 28.20
N GLU A 142 -23.38 0.98 27.17
CA GLU A 142 -22.76 2.30 27.23
C GLU A 142 -23.69 3.37 26.67
N GLU A 143 -23.59 4.61 27.15
CA GLU A 143 -24.35 5.75 26.62
C GLU A 143 -23.43 6.92 26.25
N PHE A 144 -23.55 7.40 25.01
CA PHE A 144 -22.74 8.48 24.44
C PHE A 144 -23.59 9.75 24.16
N PRO A 145 -23.08 10.96 24.46
CA PRO A 145 -21.80 11.23 25.12
C PRO A 145 -21.84 10.87 26.62
N ALA A 146 -20.67 10.53 27.17
CA ALA A 146 -20.54 10.09 28.56
C ALA A 146 -21.10 11.12 29.57
N GLY A 147 -21.60 10.63 30.71
CA GLY A 147 -22.09 11.48 31.79
C GLY A 147 -23.49 12.08 31.58
N GLY A 148 -24.23 11.62 30.57
CA GLY A 148 -25.61 12.08 30.31
C GLY A 148 -25.71 13.42 29.59
N GLY A 149 -24.66 13.83 28.86
CA GLY A 149 -24.76 14.91 27.90
C GLY A 149 -25.59 14.52 26.68
N PHE A 150 -25.79 15.45 25.74
CA PHE A 150 -26.60 15.24 24.54
C PHE A 150 -25.86 15.65 23.27
N TYR A 151 -26.17 14.95 22.18
CA TYR A 151 -25.93 15.41 20.82
C TYR A 151 -27.15 16.22 20.36
N ASN A 152 -26.92 17.41 19.81
CA ASN A 152 -27.95 18.22 19.17
C ASN A 152 -27.39 18.72 17.83
N TYR A 153 -27.81 18.06 16.75
CA TYR A 153 -27.42 18.35 15.39
C TYR A 153 -28.65 18.16 14.50
N ALA A 154 -28.82 19.07 13.54
CA ALA A 154 -29.89 19.02 12.56
C ALA A 154 -29.30 19.36 11.20
N GLY A 155 -29.45 18.47 10.21
CA GLY A 155 -28.95 18.68 8.85
C GLY A 155 -27.46 18.44 8.64
N GLU A 156 -26.68 18.23 9.70
CA GLU A 156 -25.25 17.90 9.65
C GLU A 156 -24.96 16.57 10.38
N GLY A 157 -23.87 15.93 9.98
CA GLY A 157 -23.33 14.74 10.64
C GLY A 157 -21.86 14.89 10.99
N PHE A 158 -21.42 14.16 12.01
CA PHE A 158 -20.09 14.23 12.60
C PHE A 158 -19.49 12.84 12.80
N VAL A 159 -18.16 12.78 12.84
CA VAL A 159 -17.40 11.59 13.26
C VAL A 159 -16.92 11.83 14.69
N GLN A 160 -17.13 10.87 15.58
CA GLN A 160 -16.49 10.82 16.89
C GLN A 160 -15.35 9.81 16.85
N ILE A 161 -14.13 10.27 17.17
CA ILE A 161 -12.92 9.44 17.18
C ILE A 161 -12.31 9.34 18.57
N ASN A 162 -11.73 8.17 18.89
CA ASN A 162 -11.19 7.79 20.19
C ASN A 162 -12.17 7.95 21.36
N ASN A 163 -13.45 7.56 21.22
CA ASN A 163 -14.38 7.62 22.35
C ASN A 163 -14.11 6.45 23.31
N SER A 164 -13.33 6.70 24.36
CA SER A 164 -13.19 5.74 25.45
C SER A 164 -14.57 5.31 25.96
N LEU A 165 -14.73 4.01 26.24
CA LEU A 165 -15.98 3.48 26.78
C LEU A 165 -16.34 4.24 28.09
N PRO A 166 -17.54 4.84 28.20
CA PRO A 166 -17.94 5.68 29.33
C PRO A 166 -17.75 5.02 30.70
N SER A 167 -17.97 3.71 30.78
CA SER A 167 -17.85 2.93 32.01
C SER A 167 -16.47 2.28 32.20
N GLY A 168 -15.48 2.65 31.38
CA GLY A 168 -14.12 2.10 31.34
C GLY A 168 -13.95 0.88 30.43
N PRO A 169 -12.73 0.34 30.27
CA PRO A 169 -12.47 -0.76 29.33
C PRO A 169 -13.25 -2.04 29.64
N LEU A 170 -13.74 -2.70 28.59
CA LEU A 170 -14.48 -3.96 28.62
C LEU A 170 -13.53 -5.13 28.38
N ALA A 171 -13.24 -5.91 29.42
CA ALA A 171 -12.48 -7.14 29.31
C ALA A 171 -13.37 -8.30 28.82
N LEU A 172 -12.88 -9.05 27.84
CA LEU A 172 -13.53 -10.19 27.21
C LEU A 172 -12.68 -11.45 27.37
N SER A 173 -13.34 -12.59 27.62
CA SER A 173 -12.68 -13.90 27.64
C SER A 173 -12.20 -14.29 26.23
N GLY A 174 -11.04 -14.95 26.14
CA GLY A 174 -10.54 -15.54 24.90
C GLY A 174 -11.51 -16.52 24.22
N SER A 175 -12.42 -17.12 25.00
CA SER A 175 -13.47 -18.03 24.52
C SER A 175 -14.58 -17.36 23.72
N ILE A 176 -14.75 -16.03 23.83
CA ILE A 176 -15.73 -15.27 23.06
C ILE A 176 -15.21 -15.18 21.62
N ALA A 177 -15.93 -15.74 20.65
CA ALA A 177 -15.47 -15.74 19.25
C ALA A 177 -15.59 -14.34 18.60
N GLY A 178 -16.58 -13.56 19.03
CA GLY A 178 -16.87 -12.22 18.55
C GLY A 178 -17.89 -11.54 19.46
N ILE A 179 -18.19 -10.28 19.18
CA ILE A 179 -19.30 -9.55 19.80
C ILE A 179 -20.35 -9.20 18.76
N VAL A 180 -21.54 -8.84 19.22
CA VAL A 180 -22.53 -8.12 18.41
C VAL A 180 -22.80 -6.78 19.09
N VAL A 181 -22.86 -5.71 18.29
CA VAL A 181 -23.16 -4.37 18.79
C VAL A 181 -24.57 -3.99 18.37
N GLU A 182 -25.43 -3.81 19.37
CA GLU A 182 -26.73 -3.16 19.26
C GLU A 182 -26.55 -1.66 19.47
N VAL A 183 -27.19 -0.81 18.67
CA VAL A 183 -27.23 0.64 18.94
C VAL A 183 -28.62 1.22 18.74
N VAL A 184 -28.96 2.15 19.63
CA VAL A 184 -30.26 2.86 19.69
C VAL A 184 -30.02 4.36 19.93
N ALA A 185 -30.70 5.21 19.16
CA ALA A 185 -30.84 6.62 19.53
C ALA A 185 -31.91 6.77 20.63
N ILE A 186 -31.56 7.37 21.78
CA ILE A 186 -32.44 7.58 22.94
C ILE A 186 -32.56 9.07 23.29
N ASP A 187 -33.62 9.47 23.99
CA ASP A 187 -33.79 10.84 24.50
C ASP A 187 -33.16 11.05 25.89
N GLY A 188 -33.46 12.20 26.50
CA GLY A 188 -33.09 12.53 27.88
C GLY A 188 -33.83 11.75 28.97
N ALA A 189 -34.95 11.09 28.65
CA ALA A 189 -35.58 10.11 29.54
C ALA A 189 -34.99 8.69 29.37
N GLY A 190 -34.11 8.49 28.37
CA GLY A 190 -33.54 7.19 28.03
C GLY A 190 -34.49 6.30 27.22
N VAL A 191 -35.58 6.88 26.72
CA VAL A 191 -36.58 6.24 25.85
C VAL A 191 -36.03 6.26 24.42
N PRO A 192 -36.02 5.11 23.70
CA PRO A 192 -35.71 5.08 22.28
C PRO A 192 -36.49 6.14 21.50
N GLN A 193 -35.81 6.88 20.62
CA GLN A 193 -36.40 7.82 19.64
C GLN A 193 -36.58 7.31 18.19
N PRO A 194 -36.89 6.03 17.93
CA PRO A 194 -37.28 5.58 16.61
C PRO A 194 -38.61 6.14 16.11
N THR A 195 -38.75 6.26 14.79
CA THR A 195 -40.03 6.40 14.08
C THR A 195 -40.05 5.53 12.82
N ALA A 196 -41.22 5.06 12.40
CA ALA A 196 -41.35 4.07 11.32
C ALA A 196 -40.75 4.54 9.98
N GLY A 197 -39.92 3.71 9.34
CA GLY A 197 -39.29 4.01 8.04
C GLY A 197 -38.28 2.93 7.59
N PRO A 198 -37.82 2.95 6.32
CA PRO A 198 -36.82 1.99 5.80
C PRO A 198 -35.42 2.18 6.40
N GLY A 199 -34.66 1.09 6.45
CA GLY A 199 -33.46 0.89 7.28
C GLY A 199 -32.16 1.55 6.81
N ALA A 200 -31.12 1.37 7.62
CA ALA A 200 -29.73 1.78 7.41
C ALA A 200 -28.87 0.66 8.06
N THR A 201 -27.75 0.27 7.46
CA THR A 201 -26.88 -0.83 7.95
C THR A 201 -25.72 -0.27 8.80
N PHE A 202 -24.89 -1.11 9.43
CA PHE A 202 -23.93 -0.67 10.46
C PHE A 202 -22.46 -0.91 10.11
N PHE A 203 -22.10 -2.13 9.73
CA PHE A 203 -20.77 -2.48 9.25
C PHE A 203 -20.73 -2.54 7.74
N SER A 204 -20.75 -1.36 7.12
CA SER A 204 -20.43 -1.26 5.71
C SER A 204 -18.94 -1.01 5.54
N ASN A 205 -18.26 -2.03 5.04
CA ASN A 205 -16.83 -2.00 4.79
C ASN A 205 -16.49 -0.90 3.75
N ASN A 206 -15.74 0.13 4.14
CA ASN A 206 -15.26 1.16 3.18
C ASN A 206 -14.17 0.61 2.23
N SER A 207 -13.65 -0.60 2.47
CA SER A 207 -12.88 -1.41 1.50
C SER A 207 -13.76 -2.35 0.64
N ALA A 208 -15.10 -2.29 0.74
CA ALA A 208 -16.02 -2.86 -0.26
C ALA A 208 -16.15 -1.99 -1.54
N ARG A 209 -15.08 -1.25 -1.88
CA ARG A 209 -14.59 -1.21 -3.26
C ARG A 209 -13.58 -2.35 -3.51
N GLY A 210 -13.94 -3.57 -3.13
CA GLY A 210 -13.67 -4.68 -4.04
C GLY A 210 -14.38 -4.36 -5.35
N ALA A 211 -13.77 -4.72 -6.49
CA ALA A 211 -14.42 -4.52 -7.77
C ALA A 211 -15.71 -5.37 -7.85
N VAL A 212 -16.50 -5.17 -8.91
CA VAL A 212 -17.78 -5.88 -9.13
C VAL A 212 -17.55 -7.37 -9.53
N ASP A 213 -16.39 -7.93 -9.17
CA ASP A 213 -15.83 -9.23 -9.58
C ASP A 213 -15.57 -10.19 -8.40
N ASN A 214 -15.96 -9.82 -7.17
CA ASN A 214 -15.71 -10.56 -5.93
C ASN A 214 -14.24 -10.71 -5.50
N THR A 215 -13.32 -9.85 -5.95
CA THR A 215 -11.95 -9.84 -5.42
C THR A 215 -11.87 -9.17 -4.04
N PRO A 216 -11.28 -9.82 -3.01
CA PRO A 216 -11.11 -9.22 -1.69
C PRO A 216 -10.03 -8.13 -1.70
N ALA A 217 -10.26 -7.04 -0.96
CA ALA A 217 -9.30 -5.95 -0.83
C ALA A 217 -8.03 -6.40 -0.08
N ASN A 218 -6.89 -6.32 -0.76
CA ASN A 218 -5.58 -6.82 -0.30
C ASN A 218 -4.80 -5.84 0.61
N SER A 219 -5.39 -4.72 1.02
CA SER A 219 -4.74 -3.63 1.75
C SER A 219 -5.24 -3.43 3.19
N VAL A 220 -5.97 -4.39 3.75
CA VAL A 220 -6.51 -4.33 5.12
C VAL A 220 -5.40 -4.52 6.15
N ASN A 221 -5.35 -3.66 7.17
CA ASN A 221 -4.52 -3.87 8.34
C ASN A 221 -4.97 -5.14 9.11
N PRO A 222 -4.16 -6.21 9.21
CA PRO A 222 -4.54 -7.43 9.92
C PRO A 222 -4.56 -7.29 11.46
N ALA A 223 -4.06 -6.17 12.00
CA ALA A 223 -4.25 -5.79 13.40
C ALA A 223 -5.59 -5.06 13.65
N ALA A 224 -6.36 -4.73 12.60
CA ALA A 224 -7.74 -4.29 12.77
C ALA A 224 -8.52 -5.39 13.50
N PRO A 225 -9.28 -5.04 14.54
CA PRO A 225 -10.10 -6.02 15.21
C PRO A 225 -11.21 -6.50 14.27
N GLY A 226 -11.14 -7.79 13.95
CA GLY A 226 -12.22 -8.61 13.42
C GLY A 226 -12.77 -8.35 12.02
N PHE A 227 -13.81 -9.11 11.67
CA PHE A 227 -14.66 -8.89 10.49
C PHE A 227 -16.14 -9.07 10.85
N SER A 228 -17.03 -8.37 10.14
CA SER A 228 -18.47 -8.66 10.18
C SER A 228 -18.85 -9.71 9.13
N LEU A 229 -19.77 -10.60 9.48
CA LEU A 229 -20.45 -11.49 8.55
C LEU A 229 -21.35 -10.68 7.59
N PRO A 230 -21.85 -11.28 6.50
CA PRO A 230 -22.86 -10.65 5.66
C PRO A 230 -24.25 -10.54 6.32
N ASP A 231 -24.42 -10.97 7.56
CA ASP A 231 -25.69 -11.02 8.28
C ASP A 231 -25.78 -9.87 9.30
N TYR A 232 -26.90 -9.14 9.30
CA TYR A 232 -27.18 -8.08 10.27
C TYR A 232 -28.64 -8.13 10.73
N GLY A 233 -28.92 -7.60 11.91
CA GLY A 233 -30.23 -7.61 12.54
C GLY A 233 -30.88 -6.23 12.54
N ARG A 234 -32.21 -6.18 12.36
CA ARG A 234 -32.96 -4.92 12.38
C ARG A 234 -34.32 -5.08 13.04
N ASP A 235 -34.57 -4.27 14.06
CA ASP A 235 -35.90 -3.99 14.60
C ASP A 235 -36.61 -3.02 13.63
N ALA A 236 -37.46 -3.58 12.77
CA ALA A 236 -37.97 -2.90 11.58
C ALA A 236 -39.33 -2.22 11.80
N ASP A 237 -40.14 -2.78 12.70
CA ASP A 237 -41.43 -2.27 13.17
C ASP A 237 -41.34 -1.51 14.49
N ASN A 238 -40.21 -1.63 15.19
CA ASN A 238 -39.84 -0.85 16.35
C ASN A 238 -40.68 -1.16 17.60
N ASP A 239 -40.74 -2.43 17.96
CA ASP A 239 -41.36 -2.87 19.22
C ASP A 239 -40.34 -3.11 20.36
N GLY A 240 -39.04 -2.95 20.07
CA GLY A 240 -37.93 -3.24 20.99
C GLY A 240 -37.44 -4.68 20.92
N THR A 241 -38.00 -5.49 20.02
CA THR A 241 -37.64 -6.88 19.77
C THR A 241 -37.13 -6.99 18.34
N PHE A 242 -35.96 -7.58 18.16
CA PHE A 242 -35.48 -7.92 16.82
C PHE A 242 -36.25 -9.14 16.30
N ILE A 243 -37.41 -8.91 15.70
CA ILE A 243 -38.28 -9.94 15.12
C ILE A 243 -38.09 -9.90 13.60
N GLY A 244 -37.70 -11.03 13.01
CA GLY A 244 -37.66 -11.15 11.56
C GLY A 244 -37.09 -12.48 11.07
N ASP A 245 -37.59 -12.94 9.92
CA ASP A 245 -36.82 -13.85 9.09
C ASP A 245 -35.54 -13.12 8.62
N ALA A 246 -34.45 -13.85 8.40
CA ALA A 246 -33.27 -13.31 7.74
C ALA A 246 -33.69 -12.60 6.43
N ALA A 247 -33.19 -11.39 6.20
CA ALA A 247 -33.62 -10.56 5.07
C ALA A 247 -33.59 -11.35 3.75
N ALA A 248 -34.69 -11.34 2.99
CA ALA A 248 -34.98 -12.35 1.95
C ALA A 248 -33.95 -12.47 0.81
N ASP A 249 -32.99 -11.54 0.72
CA ASP A 249 -31.80 -11.63 -0.13
C ASP A 249 -30.65 -12.35 0.59
N ALA A 250 -30.75 -13.67 0.70
CA ALA A 250 -29.74 -14.53 1.34
C ALA A 250 -28.56 -14.92 0.43
N THR A 251 -28.33 -14.15 -0.64
CA THR A 251 -27.30 -14.43 -1.66
C THR A 251 -26.44 -13.22 -2.03
N GLY A 252 -26.83 -12.01 -1.64
CA GLY A 252 -26.06 -10.79 -1.86
C GLY A 252 -25.17 -10.37 -0.67
N GLU A 253 -24.16 -9.56 -0.95
CA GLU A 253 -23.37 -8.82 0.06
C GLU A 253 -24.26 -7.77 0.74
N ARG A 254 -24.81 -8.09 1.91
CA ARG A 254 -25.84 -7.26 2.57
C ARG A 254 -25.28 -6.00 3.24
N ARG A 255 -23.95 -5.84 3.31
CA ARG A 255 -23.28 -4.66 3.89
C ARG A 255 -23.30 -3.42 2.99
N SER A 256 -23.76 -3.54 1.75
CA SER A 256 -24.03 -2.39 0.86
C SER A 256 -25.52 -2.06 0.82
N LEU A 257 -25.94 -0.94 1.44
CA LEU A 257 -27.25 -0.37 1.16
C LEU A 257 -27.19 0.41 -0.15
N ILE A 258 -27.59 -0.23 -1.25
CA ILE A 258 -27.74 0.43 -2.56
C ILE A 258 -28.98 1.33 -2.49
N VAL A 259 -28.77 2.59 -2.15
CA VAL A 259 -29.82 3.61 -2.25
C VAL A 259 -29.87 4.09 -3.70
N ALA A 260 -31.00 3.84 -4.36
CA ALA A 260 -31.32 4.51 -5.62
C ALA A 260 -31.47 6.01 -5.33
N ASP A 261 -30.50 6.81 -5.76
CA ASP A 261 -30.49 8.24 -5.45
C ASP A 261 -31.58 9.02 -6.21
N LEU A 262 -31.86 10.21 -5.69
CA LEU A 262 -33.01 11.06 -5.93
C LEU A 262 -33.25 11.40 -7.42
N GLY A 263 -34.05 10.58 -8.10
CA GLY A 263 -34.77 10.96 -9.33
C GLY A 263 -33.91 11.19 -10.58
N GLY A 264 -32.62 10.85 -10.56
CA GLY A 264 -31.70 10.96 -11.70
C GLY A 264 -31.24 9.59 -12.20
N ALA A 265 -31.29 9.35 -13.51
CA ALA A 265 -30.77 8.12 -14.08
C ALA A 265 -29.23 8.14 -14.14
N THR A 266 -28.58 7.23 -13.40
CA THR A 266 -27.13 6.95 -13.23
C THR A 266 -26.44 7.64 -12.04
N PRO A 267 -25.41 6.98 -11.45
CA PRO A 267 -25.35 5.57 -11.05
C PRO A 267 -25.37 5.43 -9.51
N PHE A 268 -25.51 4.19 -9.03
CA PHE A 268 -25.61 3.87 -7.61
C PHE A 268 -24.41 4.39 -6.79
N ALA A 269 -24.69 5.17 -5.76
CA ALA A 269 -23.72 5.46 -4.71
C ALA A 269 -23.80 4.35 -3.64
N THR A 270 -22.72 3.59 -3.49
CA THR A 270 -22.57 2.64 -2.38
C THR A 270 -22.15 3.44 -1.15
N TYR A 271 -22.97 3.40 -0.10
CA TYR A 271 -22.75 4.18 1.11
C TYR A 271 -22.22 3.31 2.24
N ALA A 272 -21.16 3.78 2.90
CA ALA A 272 -20.58 3.13 4.04
C ALA A 272 -20.94 3.82 5.37
N TYR A 273 -21.03 3.01 6.43
CA TYR A 273 -21.24 3.41 7.81
C TYR A 273 -19.97 3.04 8.57
N SER A 274 -19.42 3.99 9.32
CA SER A 274 -18.25 3.75 10.16
C SER A 274 -18.64 3.54 11.62
N PHE A 275 -18.41 2.33 12.10
CA PHE A 275 -18.18 2.00 13.50
C PHE A 275 -16.87 1.22 13.58
N ALA A 276 -16.01 1.56 14.54
CA ALA A 276 -14.77 0.85 14.77
C ALA A 276 -14.60 0.55 16.25
N VAL A 277 -14.23 -0.68 16.57
CA VAL A 277 -13.80 -1.08 17.92
C VAL A 277 -12.31 -0.74 18.06
N ARG A 278 -11.93 -0.19 19.20
CA ARG A 278 -10.53 -0.10 19.63
C ARG A 278 -10.33 -0.95 20.88
N GLY A 279 -9.16 -1.54 21.01
CA GLY A 279 -8.81 -2.27 22.20
C GLY A 279 -7.35 -2.63 22.29
N ASP A 280 -6.98 -3.12 23.47
CA ASP A 280 -5.67 -3.66 23.75
C ASP A 280 -5.70 -5.18 23.52
N ILE A 281 -4.87 -5.64 22.58
CA ILE A 281 -4.44 -7.03 22.57
C ILE A 281 -3.38 -7.17 23.65
N VAL A 282 -3.41 -8.26 24.43
CA VAL A 282 -2.24 -8.58 25.24
C VAL A 282 -1.15 -8.94 24.23
N VAL A 283 -0.22 -8.00 23.99
CA VAL A 283 0.97 -8.22 23.18
C VAL A 283 1.58 -9.53 23.66
N ALA A 284 1.70 -10.51 22.75
CA ALA A 284 2.30 -11.77 23.09
C ALA A 284 3.71 -11.45 23.63
N GLY A 285 3.93 -11.74 24.92
CA GLY A 285 5.10 -11.25 25.63
C GLY A 285 6.36 -11.54 24.82
N THR A 286 7.17 -10.50 24.61
CA THR A 286 8.26 -10.42 23.63
C THR A 286 8.84 -11.79 23.24
N PRO A 287 8.72 -12.21 21.97
CA PRO A 287 8.99 -13.58 21.57
C PRO A 287 10.43 -13.98 21.90
N SER A 288 10.60 -15.21 22.38
CA SER A 288 11.93 -15.78 22.57
C SER A 288 12.61 -15.89 21.20
N CYS A 289 13.67 -15.12 21.02
CA CYS A 289 14.40 -14.96 19.77
C CYS A 289 15.83 -15.47 19.89
N GLU A 290 16.43 -15.84 18.77
CA GLU A 290 17.87 -16.07 18.67
C GLU A 290 18.60 -14.78 18.29
N SER A 291 19.77 -14.50 18.89
CA SER A 291 20.52 -13.29 18.57
C SER A 291 21.18 -13.42 17.20
N PHE A 292 20.76 -12.59 16.25
CA PHE A 292 21.30 -12.56 14.88
C PHE A 292 22.21 -11.33 14.74
N SER A 293 23.47 -11.57 14.37
CA SER A 293 24.46 -10.50 14.17
C SER A 293 24.39 -9.98 12.74
N THR A 294 24.39 -8.66 12.56
CA THR A 294 24.47 -8.05 11.22
C THR A 294 25.88 -8.08 10.62
N GLY A 295 26.88 -8.59 11.34
CA GLY A 295 28.23 -8.81 10.83
C GLY A 295 29.04 -7.56 10.53
N ALA A 296 29.90 -7.67 9.51
CA ALA A 296 30.70 -6.58 8.98
C ALA A 296 29.96 -5.88 7.84
N ASP A 297 30.21 -4.58 7.67
CA ASP A 297 29.53 -3.79 6.65
C ASP A 297 29.70 -4.38 5.23
N ASN A 298 28.61 -4.39 4.48
CA ASN A 298 28.45 -4.90 3.11
C ASN A 298 28.67 -6.42 2.92
N VAL A 299 28.85 -7.19 4.00
CA VAL A 299 28.98 -8.65 3.95
C VAL A 299 27.66 -9.31 4.37
N TRP A 300 27.22 -10.32 3.62
CA TRP A 300 26.10 -11.17 4.04
C TRP A 300 26.49 -12.00 5.27
N VAL A 301 25.73 -11.84 6.36
CA VAL A 301 25.62 -12.87 7.41
C VAL A 301 24.39 -13.72 7.09
N SER A 302 24.46 -15.01 7.36
CA SER A 302 23.35 -15.94 7.19
C SER A 302 23.26 -16.89 8.38
N ASP A 303 22.03 -17.26 8.72
CA ASP A 303 21.72 -18.40 9.58
C ASP A 303 20.73 -19.33 8.85
N SER A 304 20.82 -20.63 9.10
CA SER A 304 20.06 -21.65 8.38
C SER A 304 19.53 -22.71 9.34
N GLU A 305 18.22 -22.86 9.37
CA GLU A 305 17.50 -23.59 10.40
C GLU A 305 16.37 -24.44 9.82
N ALA A 306 16.03 -25.52 10.52
CA ALA A 306 14.91 -26.37 10.15
C ALA A 306 13.58 -25.81 10.70
N LEU A 307 12.68 -25.40 9.81
CA LEU A 307 11.29 -25.05 10.15
C LEU A 307 10.38 -26.28 10.08
N GLY A 308 9.50 -26.40 11.07
CA GLY A 308 8.33 -27.27 10.99
C GLY A 308 7.25 -26.66 10.08
N ALA A 309 6.26 -27.47 9.70
CA ALA A 309 5.11 -26.96 8.95
C ALA A 309 4.29 -25.99 9.79
N ASN A 310 3.79 -24.92 9.17
CA ASN A 310 3.09 -23.79 9.81
C ASN A 310 3.87 -23.14 10.98
N SER A 311 5.21 -23.18 10.97
CA SER A 311 6.04 -22.69 12.07
C SER A 311 6.70 -21.34 11.78
N VAL A 312 7.17 -20.70 12.84
CA VAL A 312 7.88 -19.42 12.80
C VAL A 312 9.13 -19.50 13.66
N LYS A 313 10.28 -19.11 13.10
CA LYS A 313 11.53 -18.86 13.83
C LYS A 313 11.67 -17.36 14.06
N TRP A 314 12.09 -16.99 15.28
CA TRP A 314 12.28 -15.59 15.67
C TRP A 314 13.75 -15.27 15.89
N TYR A 315 14.19 -14.15 15.31
CA TYR A 315 15.54 -13.60 15.46
C TYR A 315 15.48 -12.21 16.08
N CYS A 316 16.49 -11.86 16.88
CA CYS A 316 16.69 -10.55 17.46
C CYS A 316 17.89 -9.88 16.81
N VAL A 317 17.65 -8.76 16.13
CA VAL A 317 18.65 -7.99 15.40
C VAL A 317 18.79 -6.63 16.08
N THR A 318 19.99 -6.29 16.56
CA THR A 318 20.26 -4.98 17.17
C THR A 318 21.04 -4.09 16.21
N LEU A 319 20.44 -2.97 15.80
CA LEU A 319 21.07 -1.98 14.94
C LEU A 319 21.83 -0.96 15.79
N ALA A 320 23.15 -0.93 15.64
CA ALA A 320 24.03 0.00 16.38
C ALA A 320 23.86 1.48 15.97
N SER A 321 23.25 1.73 14.81
CA SER A 321 22.80 3.05 14.36
C SER A 321 21.64 2.89 13.38
N SER A 322 20.90 3.96 13.09
CA SER A 322 19.80 3.93 12.12
C SER A 322 20.27 3.51 10.72
N ALA A 323 19.52 2.62 10.08
CA ALA A 323 19.59 2.26 8.67
C ALA A 323 18.56 3.09 7.91
N ASN A 324 18.86 4.37 7.67
CA ASN A 324 17.98 5.30 6.99
C ASN A 324 18.72 6.29 6.07
N ASP A 325 17.97 6.90 5.15
CA ASP A 325 18.53 7.75 4.09
C ASP A 325 19.29 8.95 4.65
N ALA A 326 18.78 9.57 5.72
CA ALA A 326 19.41 10.73 6.38
C ALA A 326 20.83 10.45 6.89
N ASN A 327 21.18 9.18 7.14
CA ASN A 327 22.52 8.76 7.56
C ASN A 327 23.31 8.05 6.45
N TYR A 328 22.77 7.96 5.22
CA TYR A 328 23.35 7.19 4.11
C TYR A 328 23.57 5.71 4.46
N LYS A 329 22.60 5.13 5.19
CA LYS A 329 22.69 3.76 5.72
C LYS A 329 21.52 2.89 5.28
N TYR A 330 21.77 1.58 5.21
CA TYR A 330 20.80 0.58 4.81
C TYR A 330 20.90 -0.71 5.64
N ILE A 331 19.84 -1.50 5.63
CA ILE A 331 19.86 -2.92 5.98
C ILE A 331 18.93 -3.69 5.05
N ASP A 332 19.47 -4.77 4.48
CA ASP A 332 18.76 -5.77 3.72
C ASP A 332 18.56 -7.00 4.61
N PHE A 333 17.37 -7.59 4.53
CA PHE A 333 17.08 -8.96 4.94
C PHE A 333 16.56 -9.71 3.72
N ASP A 334 16.96 -10.96 3.55
CA ASP A 334 16.28 -11.88 2.64
C ASP A 334 16.35 -13.32 3.17
N THR A 335 15.69 -14.23 2.49
CA THR A 335 15.69 -15.65 2.84
C THR A 335 16.37 -16.56 1.81
N ASN A 336 17.12 -15.98 0.86
CA ASN A 336 17.63 -16.70 -0.30
C ASN A 336 18.55 -17.87 0.10
N GLY A 337 18.29 -19.03 -0.51
CA GLY A 337 18.87 -20.31 -0.11
C GLY A 337 17.96 -21.18 0.77
N SER A 338 16.76 -20.71 1.13
CA SER A 338 15.73 -21.55 1.74
C SER A 338 15.32 -22.70 0.80
N THR A 339 14.98 -23.86 1.36
CA THR A 339 14.53 -25.04 0.61
C THR A 339 13.01 -25.25 0.67
N THR A 340 12.30 -24.32 1.31
CA THR A 340 10.85 -24.20 1.35
C THR A 340 10.50 -22.75 1.12
N ASP A 341 9.29 -22.52 0.62
CA ASP A 341 8.70 -21.18 0.59
C ASP A 341 8.64 -20.60 2.02
N VAL A 342 9.04 -19.34 2.15
CA VAL A 342 9.16 -18.62 3.42
C VAL A 342 8.83 -17.13 3.30
N ALA A 343 8.11 -16.65 4.30
CA ALA A 343 7.79 -15.24 4.48
C ALA A 343 8.61 -14.63 5.62
N VAL A 344 8.87 -13.33 5.57
CA VAL A 344 9.62 -12.60 6.62
C VAL A 344 8.87 -11.35 7.08
N ALA A 345 8.93 -11.05 8.38
CA ALA A 345 8.41 -9.80 8.94
C ALA A 345 9.34 -9.22 10.00
N VAL A 346 9.39 -7.89 10.07
CA VAL A 346 10.21 -7.14 11.02
C VAL A 346 9.29 -6.40 11.99
N PHE A 347 9.53 -6.54 13.28
CA PHE A 347 8.79 -5.89 14.37
C PHE A 347 9.72 -5.02 15.22
N ASP A 348 9.20 -3.91 15.74
CA ASP A 348 9.91 -3.08 16.71
C ASP A 348 9.91 -3.70 18.13
N SER A 349 10.53 -3.02 19.11
CA SER A 349 10.58 -3.50 20.49
C SER A 349 9.25 -3.47 21.24
N ASN A 350 8.22 -2.83 20.69
CA ASN A 350 6.87 -2.77 21.23
C ASN A 350 5.95 -3.83 20.61
N GLY A 351 6.44 -4.59 19.63
CA GLY A 351 5.69 -5.59 18.88
C GLY A 351 4.90 -5.02 17.71
N ILE A 352 5.13 -3.75 17.32
CA ILE A 352 4.50 -3.17 16.13
C ILE A 352 5.24 -3.69 14.89
N MET A 353 4.48 -4.18 13.92
CA MET A 353 5.01 -4.64 12.63
C MET A 353 5.46 -3.43 11.82
N VAL A 354 6.71 -3.46 11.38
CA VAL A 354 7.34 -2.41 10.57
C VAL A 354 7.21 -2.72 9.08
N ALA A 355 7.38 -4.00 8.71
CA ALA A 355 7.21 -4.50 7.36
C ALA A 355 7.05 -6.03 7.35
N ASN A 356 6.50 -6.56 6.25
CA ASN A 356 6.50 -7.98 5.94
C ASN A 356 6.66 -8.19 4.42
N ASP A 357 7.05 -9.40 4.04
CA ASP A 357 7.21 -9.84 2.65
C ASP A 357 7.01 -11.37 2.55
N ASP A 358 6.41 -11.83 1.45
CA ASP A 358 6.04 -13.23 1.16
C ASP A 358 6.10 -13.45 -0.36
N GLU A 359 7.30 -13.26 -0.97
CA GLU A 359 7.79 -13.76 -2.30
C GLU A 359 8.78 -12.83 -3.06
N ASN A 360 9.13 -11.62 -2.57
CA ASN A 360 9.92 -10.67 -3.36
C ASN A 360 11.41 -11.05 -3.53
N GLY A 361 11.93 -12.02 -2.78
CA GLY A 361 13.27 -12.59 -2.96
C GLY A 361 13.37 -13.54 -4.16
N GLY A 362 12.23 -14.04 -4.65
CA GLY A 362 12.12 -14.94 -5.79
C GLY A 362 12.21 -16.43 -5.43
N ALA A 363 11.45 -17.26 -6.15
CA ALA A 363 11.41 -18.72 -5.99
C ALA A 363 11.05 -19.21 -4.57
N GLY A 364 10.05 -18.60 -3.91
CA GLY A 364 9.63 -18.92 -2.54
C GLY A 364 10.46 -18.20 -1.47
N ASN A 365 11.12 -17.08 -1.81
CA ASN A 365 11.95 -16.35 -0.86
C ASN A 365 11.39 -14.94 -0.66
N ALA A 366 11.51 -14.44 0.56
CA ALA A 366 11.10 -13.09 0.92
C ALA A 366 12.30 -12.14 1.02
N LEU A 367 12.05 -10.85 0.80
CA LEU A 367 13.06 -9.79 0.78
C LEU A 367 12.51 -8.51 1.44
N LEU A 368 13.24 -7.97 2.42
CA LEU A 368 12.90 -6.74 3.14
C LEU A 368 14.09 -5.80 3.18
N THR A 369 13.90 -4.56 2.75
CA THR A 369 14.99 -3.59 2.64
C THR A 369 14.61 -2.23 3.20
N PHE A 370 15.56 -1.61 3.88
CA PHE A 370 15.36 -0.37 4.60
C PHE A 370 16.54 0.57 4.41
N GLY A 371 16.24 1.87 4.33
CA GLY A 371 17.24 2.92 4.13
C GLY A 371 17.68 3.05 2.67
N MET A 372 18.92 3.46 2.45
CA MET A 372 19.34 3.98 1.15
C MET A 372 19.83 2.92 0.15
N GLY A 373 19.61 3.22 -1.13
CA GLY A 373 20.37 2.72 -2.26
C GLY A 373 19.77 1.46 -2.86
N ARG A 374 19.94 1.31 -4.17
CA ARG A 374 19.50 0.14 -4.92
C ARG A 374 20.64 -0.86 -5.03
N ARG A 375 20.48 -2.11 -4.60
CA ARG A 375 21.45 -3.19 -4.86
C ARG A 375 20.78 -4.25 -5.73
N ALA A 376 21.55 -4.86 -6.65
CA ALA A 376 21.03 -5.90 -7.54
C ALA A 376 20.52 -7.10 -6.73
N SER A 377 19.38 -7.67 -7.10
CA SER A 377 18.83 -8.87 -6.48
C SER A 377 19.70 -10.11 -6.70
N GLU A 378 19.50 -11.14 -5.85
CA GLU A 378 20.06 -12.48 -6.05
C GLU A 378 19.01 -13.48 -6.56
N GLY A 379 17.99 -13.00 -7.30
CA GLY A 379 16.95 -13.87 -7.91
C GLY A 379 15.51 -13.34 -7.87
N GLY A 380 15.27 -12.14 -7.35
CA GLY A 380 13.94 -11.54 -7.17
C GLY A 380 13.90 -10.04 -7.48
N ALA A 381 13.11 -9.29 -6.72
CA ALA A 381 13.10 -7.83 -6.76
C ALA A 381 14.42 -7.23 -6.25
N ASP A 382 14.81 -6.07 -6.77
CA ASP A 382 16.03 -5.38 -6.34
C ASP A 382 15.91 -4.87 -4.89
N TYR A 383 17.05 -4.80 -4.20
CA TYR A 383 17.10 -4.27 -2.84
C TYR A 383 17.06 -2.73 -2.90
N ASP A 384 15.88 -2.12 -2.84
CA ASP A 384 15.64 -0.70 -3.17
C ASP A 384 15.30 0.21 -1.97
N GLY A 385 15.14 -0.36 -0.77
CA GLY A 385 14.82 0.38 0.46
C GLY A 385 13.35 0.73 0.64
N ILE A 386 12.44 0.12 -0.15
CA ILE A 386 11.01 0.48 -0.21
C ILE A 386 10.16 -0.20 0.86
N ASN A 387 10.62 -1.28 1.51
CA ASN A 387 9.76 -2.15 2.31
C ASN A 387 9.53 -1.61 3.74
N TYR A 388 8.78 -0.51 3.84
CA TYR A 388 8.18 0.02 5.07
C TYR A 388 6.65 0.11 4.92
N PHE A 389 5.91 -0.47 5.85
CA PHE A 389 4.45 -0.39 5.85
C PHE A 389 3.95 0.95 6.45
N PRO A 390 3.19 1.78 5.72
CA PRO A 390 2.72 3.08 6.22
C PRO A 390 1.52 2.98 7.20
N THR A 391 1.28 1.82 7.81
CA THR A 391 0.15 1.57 8.73
C THR A 391 0.24 2.34 10.04
N GLN A 392 1.42 2.83 10.45
CA GLN A 392 1.54 3.82 11.54
C GLN A 392 1.01 5.21 11.14
N ARG A 393 -0.31 5.33 10.97
CA ARG A 393 -0.98 6.63 10.89
C ARG A 393 -0.94 7.33 12.26
N GLY A 394 -0.11 8.36 12.37
CA GLY A 394 -0.17 9.31 13.50
C GLY A 394 1.21 9.72 14.01
N GLN A 395 2.21 8.86 13.87
CA GLN A 395 3.58 9.34 13.82
C GLN A 395 3.83 9.89 12.41
N SER A 396 4.45 11.07 12.32
CA SER A 396 5.05 11.52 11.07
C SER A 396 6.02 10.41 10.64
N PRO A 397 5.98 9.92 9.37
CA PRO A 397 6.71 8.73 8.96
C PRO A 397 8.16 8.82 9.44
N GLY A 398 8.59 7.82 10.21
CA GLY A 398 9.75 7.87 11.09
C GLY A 398 11.09 7.86 10.37
N THR A 399 11.34 8.86 9.52
CA THR A 399 12.61 9.13 8.83
C THR A 399 13.22 7.92 8.14
N ASP A 400 12.71 7.64 6.93
CA ASP A 400 13.49 7.13 5.81
C ASP A 400 14.20 5.77 6.00
N GLY A 401 13.74 4.91 6.91
CA GLY A 401 14.31 3.58 7.17
C GLY A 401 14.13 3.10 8.61
N LEU A 402 15.00 2.18 9.07
CA LEU A 402 15.00 1.70 10.46
C LEU A 402 15.85 2.59 11.37
N LEU A 403 15.40 2.79 12.61
CA LEU A 403 16.13 3.54 13.62
C LEU A 403 17.14 2.63 14.37
N ALA A 404 18.06 3.23 15.11
CA ALA A 404 18.90 2.46 16.05
C ALA A 404 18.02 1.81 17.12
N GLY A 405 18.16 0.51 17.35
CA GLY A 405 17.25 -0.24 18.23
C GLY A 405 17.39 -1.75 18.12
N THR A 406 16.53 -2.48 18.81
CA THR A 406 16.40 -3.94 18.65
C THR A 406 15.10 -4.27 17.96
N TYR A 407 15.20 -5.04 16.89
CA TYR A 407 14.10 -5.51 16.06
C TYR A 407 13.98 -7.03 16.16
N TYR A 408 12.76 -7.52 15.97
CA TYR A 408 12.41 -8.92 16.01
C TYR A 408 12.03 -9.34 14.60
N VAL A 409 12.77 -10.28 14.02
CA VAL A 409 12.55 -10.78 12.66
C VAL A 409 11.89 -12.14 12.76
N ALA A 410 10.66 -12.25 12.30
CA ALA A 410 9.94 -13.51 12.17
C ALA A 410 10.20 -14.09 10.77
N VAL A 411 10.66 -15.33 10.69
CA VAL A 411 10.74 -16.10 9.44
C VAL A 411 9.76 -17.26 9.56
N ALA A 412 8.73 -17.25 8.71
CA ALA A 412 7.61 -18.18 8.75
C ALA A 412 7.64 -19.12 7.53
N SER A 413 7.34 -20.40 7.72
CA SER A 413 7.10 -21.31 6.59
C SER A 413 5.87 -20.85 5.81
N ALA A 414 5.99 -20.61 4.51
CA ALA A 414 4.93 -20.07 3.67
C ALA A 414 4.48 -21.03 2.56
N SER A 415 3.34 -20.69 1.97
CA SER A 415 2.81 -21.22 0.72
C SER A 415 1.87 -20.16 0.12
N GLY A 416 2.35 -18.91 0.05
CA GLY A 416 1.54 -17.71 -0.22
C GLY A 416 0.40 -17.48 0.79
N GLY A 417 0.73 -17.32 2.07
CA GLY A 417 -0.31 -17.21 3.11
C GLY A 417 0.17 -17.17 4.56
N ALA A 418 1.44 -16.81 4.80
CA ALA A 418 1.88 -16.50 6.15
C ALA A 418 1.14 -15.23 6.64
N VAL A 419 0.84 -15.16 7.93
CA VAL A 419 0.10 -14.02 8.50
C VAL A 419 0.91 -13.34 9.59
N PHE A 420 1.16 -12.05 9.42
CA PHE A 420 1.87 -11.20 10.37
C PHE A 420 0.99 -10.02 10.79
N ALA A 421 1.02 -9.64 12.07
CA ALA A 421 0.29 -8.49 12.60
C ALA A 421 0.93 -7.98 13.91
N ASP A 422 0.56 -6.77 14.32
CA ASP A 422 1.03 -6.15 15.57
C ASP A 422 0.81 -7.05 16.81
N GLY A 423 1.61 -6.79 17.84
CA GLY A 423 1.67 -7.58 19.06
C GLY A 423 2.56 -8.83 18.94
N PHE A 424 3.57 -8.80 18.05
CA PHE A 424 4.40 -9.95 17.66
C PHE A 424 3.61 -11.15 17.11
N PHE A 425 2.49 -10.90 16.41
CA PHE A 425 1.73 -11.98 15.80
C PHE A 425 2.40 -12.44 14.50
N ALA A 426 2.74 -13.72 14.44
CA ALA A 426 3.24 -14.38 13.24
C ALA A 426 2.71 -15.83 13.19
N SER A 427 2.22 -16.26 12.03
CA SER A 427 1.79 -17.64 11.76
C SER A 427 2.28 -18.06 10.39
N GLY A 428 2.93 -19.23 10.31
CA GLY A 428 3.21 -19.88 9.04
C GLY A 428 1.97 -20.57 8.46
N SER A 429 2.02 -20.85 7.15
CA SER A 429 1.03 -21.62 6.38
C SER A 429 1.66 -22.76 5.56
N GLY A 430 2.98 -22.80 5.49
CA GLY A 430 3.76 -23.65 4.60
C GLY A 430 4.14 -25.04 5.12
N PRO A 431 4.74 -25.87 4.26
CA PRO A 431 5.32 -27.16 4.65
C PRO A 431 6.58 -26.99 5.52
N ALA A 432 7.05 -28.10 6.09
CA ALA A 432 8.34 -28.13 6.78
C ALA A 432 9.51 -28.11 5.78
N GLY A 433 10.62 -27.47 6.15
CA GLY A 433 11.80 -27.36 5.29
C GLY A 433 12.95 -26.62 5.98
N THR A 434 13.98 -26.25 5.21
CA THR A 434 15.06 -25.39 5.69
C THR A 434 14.72 -23.95 5.36
N SER A 435 14.68 -23.06 6.36
CA SER A 435 14.73 -21.62 6.13
C SER A 435 16.17 -21.12 6.25
N VAL A 436 16.44 -20.06 5.51
CA VAL A 436 17.63 -19.22 5.68
C VAL A 436 17.13 -17.82 6.05
N LEU A 437 17.80 -17.16 6.98
CA LEU A 437 17.73 -15.70 7.11
C LEU A 437 19.10 -15.16 6.78
N ARG A 438 19.18 -14.21 5.86
CA ARG A 438 20.39 -13.46 5.55
C ARG A 438 20.17 -11.99 5.87
N ALA A 439 21.22 -11.32 6.34
CA ALA A 439 21.23 -9.87 6.48
C ALA A 439 22.55 -9.25 6.01
N ARG A 440 22.45 -8.04 5.43
CA ARG A 440 23.58 -7.23 4.97
C ARG A 440 23.28 -5.77 5.26
N THR A 441 24.27 -4.99 5.67
CA THR A 441 24.08 -3.60 6.13
C THR A 441 25.35 -2.79 5.97
N ASN A 442 25.28 -1.45 6.09
CA ASN A 442 26.45 -0.60 6.34
C ASN A 442 26.33 0.22 7.65
N ILE A 443 25.48 -0.19 8.60
CA ILE A 443 25.28 0.55 9.86
C ILE A 443 26.54 0.68 10.73
N GLY A 444 27.57 -0.14 10.53
CA GLY A 444 28.88 0.02 11.18
C GLY A 444 29.62 1.29 10.78
N GLY A 445 29.20 1.95 9.70
CA GLY A 445 29.79 3.21 9.20
C GLY A 445 30.71 3.04 8.00
N GLY A 446 30.80 1.83 7.43
CA GLY A 446 31.35 1.61 6.10
C GLY A 446 30.59 2.38 5.02
N ALA A 447 31.25 2.59 3.88
CA ALA A 447 30.60 3.14 2.69
C ALA A 447 29.38 2.29 2.30
N ILE A 448 28.38 2.90 1.68
CA ILE A 448 27.29 2.14 1.06
C ILE A 448 27.89 1.20 0.01
N ASN A 449 27.25 0.04 -0.21
CA ASN A 449 27.58 -0.75 -1.40
C ASN A 449 27.26 0.08 -2.65
N PRO A 450 28.11 0.07 -3.70
CA PRO A 450 27.81 0.78 -4.94
C PRO A 450 26.42 0.37 -5.44
N SER A 451 25.56 1.35 -5.71
CA SER A 451 24.23 1.01 -6.23
C SER A 451 24.35 0.26 -7.56
N ALA A 452 23.43 -0.66 -7.80
CA ALA A 452 23.23 -1.27 -9.10
C ALA A 452 22.35 -0.38 -9.98
N ALA A 453 22.59 -0.43 -11.29
CA ALA A 453 21.66 0.13 -12.26
C ALA A 453 20.34 -0.67 -12.22
N PRO A 454 19.19 -0.04 -12.50
CA PRO A 454 17.90 -0.69 -12.49
C PRO A 454 17.77 -1.89 -13.43
N ALA A 455 17.17 -2.98 -12.94
CA ALA A 455 16.27 -3.75 -13.79
C ALA A 455 15.18 -2.78 -14.30
N ALA A 456 15.09 -2.62 -15.61
CA ALA A 456 14.26 -1.63 -16.28
C ALA A 456 13.62 -2.20 -17.55
N THR A 457 12.44 -1.68 -17.90
CA THR A 457 11.78 -1.98 -19.17
C THR A 457 12.31 -1.04 -20.26
N ARG A 458 12.94 -1.61 -21.29
CA ARG A 458 13.46 -0.83 -22.44
C ARG A 458 12.35 -0.08 -23.16
N ILE A 459 12.50 1.22 -23.35
CA ILE A 459 11.64 2.02 -24.22
C ILE A 459 12.19 1.95 -25.65
N VAL A 460 11.45 1.28 -26.51
CA VAL A 460 11.70 1.24 -27.96
C VAL A 460 10.81 2.25 -28.69
N GLY A 461 11.21 2.62 -29.91
CA GLY A 461 10.43 3.45 -30.83
C GLY A 461 9.13 2.77 -31.28
N GLY A 462 8.23 3.55 -31.90
CA GLY A 462 6.91 3.05 -32.34
C GLY A 462 6.95 1.95 -33.41
N ALA A 463 8.11 1.67 -34.00
CA ALA A 463 8.36 0.56 -34.92
C ALA A 463 9.27 -0.54 -34.32
N PHE A 464 9.38 -0.60 -32.99
CA PHE A 464 10.37 -1.41 -32.24
C PHE A 464 11.83 -1.02 -32.48
N GLU A 465 12.06 0.19 -33.00
CA GLU A 465 13.39 0.76 -33.22
C GLU A 465 14.07 1.07 -31.88
N ASP A 466 15.27 0.54 -31.72
CA ASP A 466 16.19 0.88 -30.66
C ASP A 466 17.56 1.13 -31.33
N PRO A 467 18.41 2.07 -30.87
CA PRO A 467 18.02 3.32 -30.20
C PRO A 467 16.83 4.04 -30.85
N ILE A 468 16.13 4.90 -30.08
CA ILE A 468 14.95 5.61 -30.59
C ILE A 468 15.35 6.59 -31.72
N VAL A 469 15.02 6.23 -32.97
CA VAL A 469 15.29 7.05 -34.17
C VAL A 469 14.10 7.83 -34.68
N ALA A 470 12.86 7.49 -34.30
CA ALA A 470 11.65 8.21 -34.70
C ALA A 470 10.96 8.93 -33.52
N PRO A 471 10.23 10.04 -33.76
CA PRO A 471 9.46 10.72 -32.71
C PRO A 471 8.36 9.83 -32.12
N GLY A 472 8.34 9.66 -30.79
CA GLY A 472 7.22 9.05 -30.07
C GLY A 472 7.41 7.60 -29.65
N GLY A 473 8.59 7.22 -29.16
CA GLY A 473 8.73 5.99 -28.37
C GLY A 473 7.87 6.08 -27.11
N GLN A 474 6.99 5.10 -26.90
CA GLN A 474 5.98 5.14 -25.84
C GLN A 474 5.88 3.78 -25.15
N THR A 475 5.82 3.77 -23.82
CA THR A 475 5.63 2.54 -23.05
C THR A 475 4.18 2.06 -23.11
N ALA A 476 3.97 0.78 -22.82
CA ALA A 476 2.65 0.30 -22.42
C ALA A 476 2.14 1.08 -21.19
N GLY A 477 0.82 1.12 -21.02
CA GLY A 477 0.23 1.67 -19.80
C GLY A 477 0.34 0.65 -18.67
N GLU A 478 1.22 0.92 -17.71
CA GLU A 478 1.46 0.03 -16.59
C GLU A 478 0.81 0.59 -15.32
N ALA A 479 0.06 -0.27 -14.62
CA ALA A 479 -0.56 0.08 -13.35
C ALA A 479 0.50 0.06 -12.24
N LEU A 480 0.96 1.24 -11.83
CA LEU A 480 1.89 1.38 -10.73
C LEU A 480 1.11 1.27 -9.43
N TYR A 481 1.34 0.21 -8.66
CA TYR A 481 0.79 0.05 -7.31
C TYR A 481 1.77 0.61 -6.27
N SER A 482 1.25 1.24 -5.23
CA SER A 482 2.09 1.88 -4.21
C SER A 482 2.27 0.99 -2.96
N PRO A 483 3.45 1.00 -2.28
CA PRO A 483 4.66 1.75 -2.60
C PRO A 483 5.49 1.05 -3.68
N GLY A 484 5.60 1.68 -4.83
CA GLY A 484 6.35 1.15 -5.97
C GLY A 484 6.86 2.27 -6.87
N VAL A 485 7.88 1.95 -7.65
CA VAL A 485 8.42 2.80 -8.71
C VAL A 485 8.59 1.95 -9.97
N PHE A 486 8.26 2.51 -11.13
CA PHE A 486 8.67 1.89 -12.39
C PHE A 486 9.97 2.47 -12.88
N TRP A 487 10.79 1.57 -13.43
CA TRP A 487 12.05 1.87 -14.06
C TRP A 487 11.98 1.47 -15.52
N TYR A 488 12.24 2.44 -16.37
CA TYR A 488 12.44 2.25 -17.80
C TYR A 488 13.85 2.66 -18.15
N ASP A 489 14.36 2.20 -19.27
CA ASP A 489 15.61 2.68 -19.82
C ASP A 489 15.49 2.98 -21.32
N VAL A 490 16.37 3.82 -21.83
CA VAL A 490 16.32 4.31 -23.21
C VAL A 490 17.72 4.63 -23.71
N GLN A 491 18.00 4.28 -24.97
CA GLN A 491 19.22 4.67 -25.66
C GLN A 491 18.96 5.87 -26.59
N LEU A 492 19.75 6.92 -26.41
CA LEU A 492 19.82 8.05 -27.33
C LEU A 492 21.06 7.91 -28.22
N CYS A 493 20.90 7.91 -29.55
CA CYS A 493 22.04 7.89 -30.49
C CYS A 493 22.51 9.27 -30.95
N ARG A 494 21.93 10.34 -30.41
CA ARG A 494 22.36 11.73 -30.61
C ARG A 494 22.41 12.46 -29.27
N ASP A 495 23.32 13.42 -29.18
CA ASP A 495 23.33 14.38 -28.10
C ASP A 495 22.05 15.23 -28.15
N ALA A 496 21.37 15.40 -27.00
CA ALA A 496 20.29 16.34 -26.84
C ALA A 496 20.84 17.77 -26.68
N ASP A 497 20.77 18.54 -27.76
CA ASP A 497 21.26 19.91 -27.88
C ASP A 497 20.19 20.87 -28.45
N ALA A 498 20.55 22.13 -28.66
CA ALA A 498 19.63 23.15 -29.18
C ALA A 498 19.09 22.88 -30.60
N GLY A 499 19.72 21.98 -31.37
CA GLY A 499 19.23 21.50 -32.66
C GLY A 499 18.45 20.18 -32.56
N ASN A 500 18.71 19.39 -31.52
CA ASN A 500 18.20 18.04 -31.29
C ASN A 500 17.56 17.90 -29.89
N PRO A 501 16.54 18.69 -29.52
CA PRO A 501 15.95 18.62 -28.17
C PRO A 501 15.25 17.28 -27.88
N VAL A 502 15.40 16.74 -26.67
CA VAL A 502 14.73 15.50 -26.23
C VAL A 502 13.74 15.81 -25.12
N GLN A 503 12.55 15.23 -25.17
CA GLN A 503 11.55 15.37 -24.10
C GLN A 503 11.17 14.00 -23.54
N PHE A 504 11.19 13.89 -22.21
CA PHE A 504 10.63 12.76 -21.47
C PHE A 504 9.36 13.23 -20.78
N MET A 505 8.25 12.53 -21.00
CA MET A 505 6.93 12.91 -20.49
C MET A 505 6.25 11.75 -19.75
N VAL A 506 5.68 12.03 -18.58
CA VAL A 506 4.72 11.10 -17.93
C VAL A 506 3.31 11.46 -18.36
N ILE A 507 2.64 10.57 -19.07
CA ILE A 507 1.22 10.67 -19.41
C ILE A 507 0.41 9.62 -18.65
N SER A 508 -0.89 9.86 -18.52
CA SER A 508 -1.83 8.98 -17.82
C SER A 508 -3.22 9.14 -18.42
N PRO A 509 -4.08 8.09 -18.45
CA PRO A 509 -5.45 8.21 -18.93
C PRO A 509 -6.23 9.33 -18.20
N PRO A 510 -7.04 10.15 -18.89
CA PRO A 510 -7.79 11.25 -18.24
C PRO A 510 -8.80 10.78 -17.17
N ALA A 511 -9.32 9.55 -17.32
CA ALA A 511 -10.06 8.84 -16.29
C ALA A 511 -9.06 8.00 -15.50
N GLY A 512 -8.84 8.35 -14.22
CA GLY A 512 -7.79 7.73 -13.40
C GLY A 512 -6.45 8.48 -13.39
N GLU A 513 -6.39 9.73 -13.86
CA GLU A 513 -5.18 10.54 -13.71
C GLU A 513 -4.89 10.85 -12.23
N PRO A 514 -3.70 10.49 -11.70
CA PRO A 514 -3.30 10.79 -10.32
C PRO A 514 -3.25 12.30 -10.03
N PRO A 515 -3.54 12.74 -8.79
CA PRO A 515 -3.41 14.14 -8.39
C PRO A 515 -2.00 14.69 -8.52
N GLY A 516 -0.96 13.85 -8.47
CA GLY A 516 0.43 14.24 -8.67
C GLY A 516 1.35 13.10 -9.12
N LYS A 517 2.26 13.43 -10.03
CA LYS A 517 3.20 12.54 -10.73
C LYS A 517 4.59 13.16 -10.68
N ARG A 518 5.61 12.32 -10.61
CA ARG A 518 7.01 12.70 -10.82
C ARG A 518 7.70 11.81 -11.84
N LEU A 519 8.70 12.43 -12.46
CA LEU A 519 9.57 11.88 -13.47
C LEU A 519 11.01 12.19 -13.10
N TYR A 520 11.87 11.19 -13.08
CA TYR A 520 13.30 11.34 -12.89
C TYR A 520 14.06 10.72 -14.06
N VAL A 521 15.11 11.39 -14.53
CA VAL A 521 15.99 10.91 -15.59
C VAL A 521 17.41 10.83 -15.04
N PHE A 522 18.01 9.64 -15.06
CA PHE A 522 19.36 9.35 -14.60
C PHE A 522 20.24 8.94 -15.78
N ASP A 523 21.54 9.26 -15.74
CA ASP A 523 22.51 8.69 -16.69
C ASP A 523 22.87 7.24 -16.35
N ALA A 524 23.60 6.57 -17.26
CA ALA A 524 24.12 5.22 -17.04
C ALA A 524 25.04 5.06 -15.81
N LEU A 525 25.53 6.16 -15.24
CA LEU A 525 26.29 6.17 -13.98
C LEU A 525 25.40 6.43 -12.75
N GLY A 526 24.10 6.67 -12.93
CA GLY A 526 23.12 6.89 -11.88
C GLY A 526 23.06 8.30 -11.32
N ASN A 527 23.65 9.29 -12.00
CA ASN A 527 23.50 10.70 -11.64
C ASN A 527 22.16 11.22 -12.15
N LEU A 528 21.40 11.94 -11.30
CA LEU A 528 20.16 12.60 -11.71
C LEU A 528 20.47 13.73 -12.71
N ARG A 529 19.96 13.59 -13.95
CA ARG A 529 20.11 14.56 -15.05
C ARG A 529 18.95 15.53 -15.15
N GLY A 530 17.76 15.10 -14.74
CA GLY A 530 16.56 15.94 -14.77
C GLY A 530 15.42 15.37 -13.94
N THR A 531 14.55 16.25 -13.48
CA THR A 531 13.35 15.91 -12.70
C THR A 531 12.19 16.80 -13.13
N ALA A 532 10.97 16.24 -13.17
CA ALA A 532 9.75 17.00 -13.38
C ALA A 532 8.66 16.51 -12.43
N GLN A 533 7.83 17.45 -11.96
CA GLN A 533 6.63 17.19 -11.18
C GLN A 533 5.42 17.82 -11.89
N GLY A 534 4.26 17.16 -11.80
CA GLY A 534 3.02 17.68 -12.35
C GLY A 534 1.81 16.99 -11.73
N GLY A 535 0.78 17.77 -11.40
CA GLY A 535 -0.53 17.27 -10.97
C GLY A 535 -1.60 17.40 -12.04
N ARG A 536 -2.74 16.72 -11.87
CA ARG A 536 -3.84 16.69 -12.85
C ARG A 536 -4.26 18.11 -13.32
N PRO A 537 -4.33 18.41 -14.63
CA PRO A 537 -4.18 17.54 -15.81
C PRO A 537 -2.80 17.64 -16.49
N SER A 538 -1.75 18.01 -15.77
CA SER A 538 -0.41 18.20 -16.34
C SER A 538 0.34 16.89 -16.54
N SER A 539 1.12 16.82 -17.62
CA SER A 539 2.08 15.75 -17.90
C SER A 539 3.48 16.23 -17.48
N PRO A 540 4.06 15.75 -16.37
CA PRO A 540 5.42 16.10 -15.98
C PRO A 540 6.38 15.85 -17.14
N THR A 541 7.13 16.88 -17.53
CA THR A 541 7.99 16.86 -18.72
C THR A 541 9.40 17.31 -18.36
N VAL A 542 10.40 16.46 -18.58
CA VAL A 542 11.82 16.84 -18.54
C VAL A 542 12.27 17.12 -19.97
N ASN A 543 12.87 18.28 -20.21
CA ASN A 543 13.38 18.69 -21.52
C ASN A 543 14.91 18.82 -21.48
N PHE A 544 15.58 18.24 -22.46
CA PHE A 544 17.00 18.41 -22.74
C PHE A 544 17.18 19.05 -24.13
N GLY A 545 18.31 19.72 -24.35
CA GLY A 545 18.54 20.47 -25.60
C GLY A 545 18.07 21.93 -25.55
N GLY A 546 18.17 22.55 -24.38
CA GLY A 546 18.25 24.01 -24.26
C GLY A 546 19.70 24.49 -24.32
N SER A 547 19.97 25.70 -23.81
CA SER A 547 21.35 26.10 -23.48
C SER A 547 21.94 25.35 -22.28
N ASP A 548 21.08 24.73 -21.48
CA ASP A 548 21.32 23.87 -20.31
C ASP A 548 19.94 23.25 -19.97
N PRO A 549 19.78 21.92 -19.73
CA PRO A 549 20.78 20.86 -19.73
C PRO A 549 21.04 20.20 -21.09
N PHE A 550 22.33 19.85 -21.28
CA PHE A 550 22.85 19.00 -22.35
C PHE A 550 22.87 17.53 -21.89
N LEU A 551 22.41 16.64 -22.77
CA LEU A 551 22.37 15.20 -22.51
C LEU A 551 23.11 14.46 -23.63
N PRO A 552 24.30 13.89 -23.39
CA PRO A 552 25.03 13.15 -24.42
C PRO A 552 24.22 11.98 -25.02
N ALA A 553 24.62 11.48 -26.18
CA ALA A 553 24.24 10.15 -26.63
C ALA A 553 24.64 9.09 -25.57
N GLY A 554 23.84 8.03 -25.42
CA GLY A 554 24.04 6.96 -24.45
C GLY A 554 22.75 6.48 -23.78
N THR A 555 22.90 5.65 -22.75
CA THR A 555 21.79 5.03 -22.00
C THR A 555 21.34 5.91 -20.84
N TYR A 556 20.02 6.03 -20.67
CA TYR A 556 19.39 6.77 -19.59
C TYR A 556 18.32 5.93 -18.91
N TYR A 557 18.24 6.02 -17.58
CA TYR A 557 17.21 5.37 -16.77
C TYR A 557 16.16 6.38 -16.38
N ILE A 558 14.89 6.01 -16.55
CA ILE A 558 13.72 6.84 -16.28
C ILE A 558 12.94 6.20 -15.13
N CYS A 559 12.70 6.95 -14.06
CA CYS A 559 11.88 6.51 -12.94
C CYS A 559 10.59 7.32 -12.84
N THR A 560 9.47 6.64 -12.60
CA THR A 560 8.17 7.27 -12.32
C THR A 560 7.65 6.92 -10.94
N THR A 561 6.94 7.87 -10.33
CA THR A 561 6.33 7.75 -9.00
C THR A 561 5.17 8.73 -8.85
N PHE A 562 4.34 8.52 -7.84
CA PHE A 562 3.34 9.49 -7.37
C PHE A 562 3.93 10.50 -6.38
N ASP A 563 3.34 11.69 -6.34
CA ASP A 563 3.62 12.73 -5.34
C ASP A 563 2.47 13.74 -5.24
N TYR A 564 1.64 13.63 -4.20
CA TYR A 564 0.48 14.50 -3.98
C TYR A 564 0.88 15.84 -3.34
N SER A 565 1.87 15.82 -2.44
CA SER A 565 2.18 16.94 -1.54
C SER A 565 3.38 17.79 -1.96
N GLY A 566 4.22 17.33 -2.88
CA GLY A 566 5.53 17.92 -3.14
C GLY A 566 6.65 17.37 -2.25
N SER A 567 6.31 16.53 -1.26
CA SER A 567 7.28 15.91 -0.35
C SER A 567 7.10 14.40 -0.17
N ASP A 568 6.27 13.78 -1.02
CA ASP A 568 5.93 12.35 -0.92
C ASP A 568 6.91 11.44 -1.67
N THR A 569 7.99 11.96 -2.25
CA THR A 569 9.09 11.13 -2.77
C THR A 569 10.43 11.56 -2.19
N ASP A 570 11.14 10.61 -1.62
CA ASP A 570 12.56 10.73 -1.35
C ASP A 570 13.38 10.43 -2.59
N ILE A 571 14.38 11.27 -2.82
CA ILE A 571 15.39 11.11 -3.85
C ILE A 571 16.71 11.42 -3.17
N ALA A 572 17.62 10.45 -3.12
CA ALA A 572 18.96 10.66 -2.59
C ALA A 572 20.10 10.38 -3.59
N PRO A 573 20.01 10.79 -4.88
CA PRO A 573 21.05 10.57 -5.89
C PRO A 573 22.19 11.58 -5.71
N ASN A 574 22.75 11.63 -4.51
CA ASN A 574 23.96 12.37 -4.23
C ASN A 574 25.15 11.47 -4.60
N SER A 575 25.92 11.89 -5.60
CA SER A 575 27.16 11.20 -5.99
C SER A 575 28.20 11.18 -4.87
N ALA A 576 28.11 12.06 -3.87
CA ALA A 576 28.95 12.04 -2.69
C ALA A 576 28.56 10.98 -1.64
N SER A 577 27.43 10.28 -1.81
CA SER A 577 27.00 9.19 -0.92
C SER A 577 26.77 7.86 -1.63
N ASP A 578 27.09 7.76 -2.93
CA ASP A 578 26.79 6.62 -3.82
C ASP A 578 25.32 6.11 -3.77
N GLY A 579 24.38 6.94 -3.30
CA GLY A 579 22.93 6.69 -3.24
C GLY A 579 22.23 6.74 -4.61
N ARG A 580 22.92 6.28 -5.65
CA ARG A 580 22.50 6.39 -7.04
C ARG A 580 21.29 5.52 -7.30
N TRP A 581 20.43 5.96 -8.23
CA TRP A 581 19.12 5.36 -8.52
C TRP A 581 18.19 5.19 -7.30
N HIS A 582 18.44 5.87 -6.16
CA HIS A 582 17.56 5.83 -4.99
C HIS A 582 16.35 6.76 -5.17
N VAL A 583 15.17 6.17 -5.36
CA VAL A 583 13.87 6.84 -5.44
C VAL A 583 12.87 6.04 -4.62
N ARG A 584 12.22 6.66 -3.63
CA ARG A 584 11.20 5.99 -2.79
C ARG A 584 9.94 6.85 -2.60
N PRO A 585 8.74 6.35 -2.95
CA PRO A 585 7.49 6.97 -2.55
C PRO A 585 7.22 6.79 -1.05
N ARG A 586 6.64 7.81 -0.42
CA ARG A 586 6.24 7.84 1.00
C ARG A 586 4.74 7.62 1.21
N VAL A 587 3.94 7.64 0.14
CA VAL A 587 2.47 7.58 0.19
C VAL A 587 1.95 6.35 -0.52
N ASN A 588 1.20 5.52 0.20
CA ASN A 588 0.44 4.44 -0.41
C ASN A 588 -0.89 4.99 -0.95
N ASP A 589 -1.04 4.91 -2.27
CA ASP A 589 -2.31 5.02 -2.97
C ASP A 589 -2.62 3.71 -3.71
N GLY A 590 -3.89 3.47 -4.02
CA GLY A 590 -4.38 2.23 -4.65
C GLY A 590 -3.91 1.99 -6.09
N GLY A 591 -2.97 2.80 -6.58
CA GLY A 591 -2.31 2.67 -7.85
C GLY A 591 -2.96 3.41 -9.00
N TYR A 592 -2.14 3.76 -9.99
CA TYR A 592 -2.58 4.44 -11.21
C TYR A 592 -1.79 3.98 -12.43
N THR A 593 -2.43 4.01 -13.59
CA THR A 593 -1.76 3.70 -14.87
C THR A 593 -0.92 4.89 -15.33
N LEU A 594 0.40 4.68 -15.42
CA LEU A 594 1.35 5.63 -15.98
C LEU A 594 1.92 5.12 -17.31
N GLN A 595 2.37 6.06 -18.14
CA GLN A 595 3.09 5.82 -19.38
C GLN A 595 4.22 6.82 -19.51
N ILE A 596 5.36 6.38 -20.04
CA ILE A 596 6.41 7.28 -20.54
C ILE A 596 6.23 7.48 -22.04
N LEU A 597 6.35 8.73 -22.46
CA LEU A 597 6.50 9.13 -23.85
C LEU A 597 7.86 9.84 -24.02
N VAL A 598 8.65 9.38 -24.98
CA VAL A 598 9.95 9.94 -25.36
C VAL A 598 9.80 10.60 -26.73
N LEU A 599 10.04 11.91 -26.78
CA LEU A 599 9.98 12.70 -28.00
C LEU A 599 11.40 13.10 -28.42
N VAL A 600 11.78 12.66 -29.62
CA VAL A 600 13.00 13.06 -30.33
C VAL A 600 12.61 13.68 -31.69
N PRO A 601 13.34 14.69 -32.20
CA PRO A 601 13.02 15.37 -33.46
C PRO A 601 13.76 14.82 -34.67
N TRP A 602 14.73 13.92 -34.47
CA TRP A 602 15.44 13.24 -35.56
C TRP A 602 14.63 12.06 -36.12
N GLY A 603 15.05 11.58 -37.30
CA GLY A 603 14.49 10.41 -37.98
C GLY A 603 15.52 9.32 -38.25
N ASP A 604 16.74 9.46 -37.71
CA ASP A 604 17.93 8.72 -38.09
C ASP A 604 19.04 8.84 -37.02
N CYS A 605 19.83 7.78 -36.80
CA CYS A 605 21.11 7.90 -36.10
C CYS A 605 22.21 8.41 -37.05
N PRO A 606 23.24 9.12 -36.56
CA PRO A 606 24.40 9.46 -37.37
C PRO A 606 25.10 8.17 -37.83
N ALA A 607 25.28 8.00 -39.14
CA ALA A 607 26.02 6.86 -39.68
C ALA A 607 27.43 6.82 -39.10
N GLY A 608 27.78 5.74 -38.40
CA GLY A 608 29.07 5.60 -37.72
C GLY A 608 29.03 5.70 -36.18
N VAL A 609 27.86 5.64 -35.53
CA VAL A 609 27.82 5.02 -34.19
C VAL A 609 28.32 3.58 -34.37
N PRO A 610 29.41 3.14 -33.72
CA PRO A 610 29.84 1.76 -33.81
C PRO A 610 28.77 0.92 -33.14
N CYS A 611 28.11 0.05 -33.91
CA CYS A 611 27.30 -1.02 -33.33
C CYS A 611 28.21 -1.83 -32.41
N GLU A 612 27.75 -2.15 -31.20
CA GLU A 612 28.57 -2.97 -30.31
C GLU A 612 28.84 -4.31 -31.02
N LEU A 613 30.02 -4.92 -30.85
CA LEU A 613 30.47 -6.02 -31.72
C LEU A 613 29.59 -7.30 -31.72
N ALA A 614 28.54 -7.33 -30.89
CA ALA A 614 27.53 -8.39 -30.86
C ALA A 614 26.12 -7.93 -31.29
N ASP A 615 25.88 -6.62 -31.41
CA ASP A 615 24.69 -5.97 -32.00
C ASP A 615 24.96 -5.79 -33.49
N THR A 616 24.58 -6.78 -34.30
CA THR A 616 25.01 -6.87 -35.71
C THR A 616 24.02 -6.28 -36.69
N ASN A 617 22.76 -6.10 -36.28
CA ASN A 617 21.78 -5.35 -37.04
C ASN A 617 21.76 -3.84 -36.66
N CYS A 618 22.50 -3.46 -35.61
CA CYS A 618 22.59 -2.11 -35.07
C CYS A 618 21.26 -1.61 -34.47
N ASP A 619 20.44 -2.53 -33.94
CA ASP A 619 19.16 -2.26 -33.26
C ASP A 619 19.30 -1.98 -31.76
N GLY A 620 20.53 -1.83 -31.25
CA GLY A 620 20.78 -1.41 -29.88
C GLY A 620 20.44 -2.45 -28.82
N SER A 621 20.13 -3.68 -29.22
CA SER A 621 19.85 -4.81 -28.35
C SER A 621 20.75 -6.02 -28.67
N LEU A 622 20.62 -7.09 -27.88
CA LEU A 622 21.40 -8.33 -28.05
C LEU A 622 20.43 -9.51 -27.97
N ASN A 623 19.86 -9.90 -29.10
CA ASN A 623 18.74 -10.84 -29.15
C ASN A 623 18.86 -11.83 -30.34
N GLY A 624 17.80 -12.62 -30.59
CA GLY A 624 17.78 -13.58 -31.71
C GLY A 624 17.92 -12.95 -33.09
N PHE A 625 17.47 -11.70 -33.26
CA PHE A 625 17.59 -10.94 -34.51
C PHE A 625 19.04 -10.58 -34.84
N ASP A 626 19.95 -10.48 -33.87
CA ASP A 626 21.40 -10.38 -34.13
C ASP A 626 21.98 -11.67 -34.69
N VAL A 627 21.51 -12.81 -34.18
CA VAL A 627 21.93 -14.12 -34.70
C VAL A 627 21.38 -14.31 -36.12
N GLU A 628 20.11 -13.98 -36.36
CA GLU A 628 19.50 -14.01 -37.70
C GLU A 628 20.12 -12.98 -38.66
N ALA A 629 20.54 -11.81 -38.16
CA ALA A 629 21.25 -10.80 -38.94
C ALA A 629 22.67 -11.27 -39.30
N THR A 630 23.42 -11.78 -38.32
CA THR A 630 24.71 -12.43 -38.56
C THR A 630 24.57 -13.55 -39.59
N GLU A 631 23.56 -14.41 -39.45
CA GLU A 631 23.27 -15.50 -40.40
C GLU A 631 22.91 -14.97 -41.81
N GLN A 632 22.15 -13.89 -41.92
CA GLN A 632 21.82 -13.26 -43.22
C GLN A 632 23.05 -12.62 -43.89
N ALA A 633 23.91 -11.96 -43.12
CA ALA A 633 25.18 -11.42 -43.60
C ALA A 633 26.12 -12.54 -44.09
N VAL A 634 26.24 -13.64 -43.33
CA VAL A 634 27.02 -14.83 -43.72
C VAL A 634 26.46 -15.52 -44.96
N ASN A 635 25.13 -15.54 -45.14
CA ASN A 635 24.48 -16.05 -46.35
C ASN A 635 24.58 -15.10 -47.57
N GLY A 636 25.23 -13.95 -47.43
CA GLY A 636 25.58 -13.06 -48.53
C GLY A 636 24.52 -12.05 -48.96
N ASP A 637 23.44 -11.87 -48.17
CA ASP A 637 22.46 -10.81 -48.42
C ASP A 637 22.84 -9.51 -47.71
N PHE A 638 23.92 -8.88 -48.19
CA PHE A 638 24.44 -7.61 -47.68
C PHE A 638 23.55 -6.40 -48.01
N SER A 639 22.35 -6.59 -48.59
CA SER A 639 21.56 -5.48 -49.14
C SER A 639 20.98 -4.52 -48.09
N ASN A 640 20.98 -4.90 -46.81
CA ASN A 640 20.42 -4.11 -45.69
C ASN A 640 21.40 -3.86 -44.52
N PHE A 641 22.71 -4.14 -44.66
CA PHE A 641 23.66 -4.04 -43.52
C PHE A 641 24.39 -2.70 -43.40
N CYS A 642 24.57 -2.26 -42.15
CA CYS A 642 25.35 -1.07 -41.77
C CYS A 642 26.80 -1.38 -41.33
N LEU A 643 27.36 -2.52 -41.76
CA LEU A 643 28.75 -2.87 -41.42
C LEU A 643 29.75 -1.99 -42.20
N PRO A 644 30.82 -1.46 -41.56
CA PRO A 644 31.79 -0.59 -42.23
C PRO A 644 32.63 -1.25 -43.34
N SER A 645 32.70 -2.60 -43.36
CA SER A 645 33.36 -3.43 -44.38
C SER A 645 32.83 -4.87 -44.29
N ALA A 646 32.86 -5.62 -45.39
CA ALA A 646 32.58 -7.06 -45.40
C ALA A 646 33.82 -7.92 -45.03
N ASP A 647 34.94 -7.27 -44.73
CA ASP A 647 36.20 -7.83 -44.23
C ASP A 647 36.07 -8.16 -42.73
N LEU A 648 35.64 -9.39 -42.43
CA LEU A 648 35.42 -9.90 -41.07
C LEU A 648 36.72 -10.36 -40.41
N ASN A 649 37.73 -10.73 -41.20
CA ASN A 649 39.03 -11.16 -40.67
C ASN A 649 40.06 -10.00 -40.56
N ASN A 650 39.75 -8.83 -41.13
CA ASN A 650 40.50 -7.58 -41.10
C ASN A 650 41.86 -7.65 -41.86
N ASP A 651 41.94 -8.45 -42.94
CA ASP A 651 43.13 -8.58 -43.80
C ASP A 651 43.22 -7.55 -44.94
N GLY A 652 42.14 -6.79 -45.16
CA GLY A 652 42.01 -5.75 -46.18
C GLY A 652 41.41 -6.23 -47.50
N ALA A 653 40.86 -7.44 -47.60
CA ALA A 653 40.26 -7.98 -48.82
C ALA A 653 38.95 -8.74 -48.58
N GLU A 654 37.82 -8.13 -48.91
CA GLU A 654 36.48 -8.78 -48.84
C GLU A 654 36.41 -10.02 -49.76
N ASN A 655 36.54 -11.22 -49.18
CA ASN A 655 36.70 -12.47 -49.93
C ASN A 655 36.17 -13.71 -49.19
N GLY A 656 36.34 -14.90 -49.77
CA GLY A 656 35.84 -16.16 -49.18
C GLY A 656 36.38 -16.51 -47.79
N PHE A 657 37.56 -15.99 -47.41
CA PHE A 657 38.14 -16.19 -46.08
C PHE A 657 37.37 -15.46 -44.96
N ASP A 658 36.59 -14.42 -45.27
CA ASP A 658 35.70 -13.78 -44.30
C ASP A 658 34.54 -14.70 -43.86
N VAL A 659 34.04 -15.51 -44.80
CA VAL A 659 32.99 -16.51 -44.55
C VAL A 659 33.54 -17.69 -43.76
N GLU A 660 34.76 -18.17 -44.04
CA GLU A 660 35.39 -19.24 -43.24
C GLU A 660 35.66 -18.81 -41.79
N TYR A 661 35.84 -17.50 -41.52
CA TYR A 661 36.02 -17.00 -40.15
C TYR A 661 34.71 -16.98 -39.33
N SER A 662 33.55 -16.79 -39.99
CA SER A 662 32.25 -16.79 -39.31
C SER A 662 31.78 -18.20 -38.91
N GLU A 663 32.04 -19.23 -39.74
CA GLU A 663 31.81 -20.64 -39.39
C GLU A 663 32.65 -21.08 -38.17
N PHE A 664 33.84 -20.50 -37.99
CA PHE A 664 34.71 -20.81 -36.85
C PHE A 664 34.23 -20.21 -35.52
N LEU A 665 33.48 -19.10 -35.58
CA LEU A 665 32.85 -18.46 -34.42
C LEU A 665 31.54 -19.17 -34.01
N THR A 666 30.69 -19.54 -34.96
CA THR A 666 29.43 -20.26 -34.68
C THR A 666 29.63 -21.68 -34.12
N LEU A 667 30.80 -22.29 -34.31
CA LEU A 667 31.14 -23.61 -33.75
C LEU A 667 31.79 -23.57 -32.35
N ASN A 668 32.03 -22.39 -31.75
CA ASN A 668 32.76 -22.25 -30.48
C ASN A 668 32.06 -21.39 -29.41
N CYS A 669 30.79 -21.03 -29.61
CA CYS A 669 29.93 -20.32 -28.64
C CYS A 669 28.81 -21.23 -28.12
#